data_AF-A0AAX6MWV4-F1
#
_entry.id   AF-A0AAX6MWV4-F1
#
_cell.length_a   1.000
_cell.length_b   1.000
_cell.length_c   1.000
_cell.angle_alpha   90.00
_cell.angle_beta   90.00
_cell.angle_gamma   90.00
#
_symmetry.space_group_name_H-M   'P 1'
#
loop_
_entity.id
_entity.type
_entity.pdbx_description
1 polymer ?
#
loop_
_entity_poly.entity_id
_entity_poly.type
_entity_poly.pdbx_seq_one_letter_code
_entity_poly.pdbx_strand_id
1 'polypeptide(L)'
;MRFLLFLSTGVLAPIISAAPVAHDGALSKRENLCSLKAPPEICQPDPTVTVEETAQRAYDFYRAFVVDGNPRKMFSLIDSTYKQHHPGYASGPNNIWGLFCSGNKLGSEQNTAWCFDASTNMSYAQYSTTDRWLWVDGCVHEHWDQGERIPKEKKMDPEQKFYSIFHDFLPDLSTEILEQSPEIQAYYIGGSFVYLDQADILAGTHPLYWNAAIVVDTKLDIFKLVNETRERLLKLTGIVQQECPEELFQVPSPDSEYWSEFDAVRFAGYDESGFRRSVVITSLEYFFSNSPRTRSRSALNIYSYEDRRVYKSNRPGRVECQVLQASSLPNGFAILHDQWLYEDSMKPYDYRRDPSDLGFGQATDLLLGGIPLFQSTYGEQITKYVLSVHDRATGEHATAKSLLNSAFFSSDYTAWVNEKLNSYTITEPPLPILDSNIVLGSPRQTALLSDTWTSEKLWDHDPSRSAETVPMKFVERYEHDIATSARQRSPPVEYGVSREWEVTTVKDSGKSFSMLCKETPFAAWELEKAVRASAYYPWVRVPRISDSDLLYFPIVEHELESDIRLRYIEGGSNNWDDAETLLHVEMVKAELMLDAYKWSLRDPAVQRKHSDELLRSLLEKVAAKETTLRELYGDEIQLQPGVSVAIEEFLDMQWIINNERYPSLRQMLDRAHEDLHEAQSGPIVFGLGDASAPHTMVSPKTAQGGRKIIFDSYELSGYRPLMLDVARTFYFDVFFETVHLSNLTSREWPRVTYEVTKTTIEVTYATNYDWLARAIAHIKMRYLINPLEQEVGNAGFSFDGLITQLSSNILLLPALYQDFSGRPEDMITCLVNGIVMSRCRSWKDIYLGLQKLGFDILSI
;
A
#
# COMPACT_ATOMS: atom_id res chain seq x y z
N MET A 1 12.46 -18.57 60.34
CA MET A 1 13.83 -18.28 60.84
C MET A 1 14.55 -17.58 59.70
N ARG A 2 14.97 -16.28 59.70
CA ARG A 2 15.34 -15.34 60.78
C ARG A 2 16.36 -15.94 61.76
N PHE A 3 17.52 -15.35 62.05
CA PHE A 3 18.17 -14.09 61.62
C PHE A 3 19.61 -14.03 62.21
N LEU A 4 20.60 -13.41 61.54
CA LEU A 4 21.88 -12.87 62.12
C LEU A 4 22.81 -13.92 62.83
N LEU A 5 24.10 -13.72 63.17
CA LEU A 5 25.15 -12.69 63.04
C LEU A 5 26.51 -13.47 63.01
N PHE A 6 27.62 -13.02 62.41
CA PHE A 6 28.74 -12.25 63.01
C PHE A 6 29.76 -11.99 61.85
N LEU A 7 30.16 -10.75 61.54
CA LEU A 7 31.35 -10.04 62.03
C LEU A 7 32.72 -10.72 61.77
N SER A 8 33.50 -10.21 60.81
CA SER A 8 34.72 -9.39 61.06
C SER A 8 35.70 -9.34 59.88
N THR A 9 36.59 -8.34 59.90
CA THR A 9 37.47 -7.89 58.80
C THR A 9 38.75 -8.71 58.60
N GLY A 10 39.19 -8.86 57.35
CA GLY A 10 40.53 -9.34 57.01
C GLY A 10 41.04 -8.75 55.69
N VAL A 11 42.11 -7.94 55.76
CA VAL A 11 42.83 -7.43 54.59
C VAL A 11 43.67 -8.56 53.98
N LEU A 12 43.59 -8.77 52.68
CA LEU A 12 44.67 -9.36 51.85
C LEU A 12 44.32 -9.21 50.36
N ALA A 13 45.22 -8.61 49.58
CA ALA A 13 45.12 -8.61 48.12
C ALA A 13 45.70 -9.92 47.55
N PRO A 14 45.07 -10.51 46.52
CA PRO A 14 45.75 -11.43 45.61
C PRO A 14 45.84 -10.84 44.20
N ILE A 15 47.06 -10.82 43.67
CA ILE A 15 47.32 -10.72 42.24
C ILE A 15 46.67 -11.94 41.57
N ILE A 16 45.82 -11.73 40.56
CA ILE A 16 45.33 -12.80 39.69
C ILE A 16 45.56 -12.39 38.23
N SER A 17 46.23 -13.26 37.49
CA SER A 17 46.59 -13.08 36.09
C SER A 17 45.39 -12.87 35.18
N ALA A 18 45.53 -11.99 34.19
CA ALA A 18 44.64 -11.97 33.04
C ALA A 18 44.82 -13.26 32.22
N ALA A 19 43.75 -14.04 32.08
CA ALA A 19 43.61 -15.02 31.01
C ALA A 19 42.88 -14.35 29.83
N PRO A 20 43.30 -14.56 28.57
CA PRO A 20 42.63 -13.94 27.43
C PRO A 20 41.31 -14.65 27.16
N VAL A 21 40.19 -13.92 27.30
CA VAL A 21 38.92 -14.33 26.69
C VAL A 21 38.99 -13.91 25.22
N ALA A 22 39.03 -14.89 24.32
CA ALA A 22 38.96 -14.63 22.89
C ALA A 22 37.52 -14.23 22.52
N HIS A 23 37.32 -12.97 22.15
CA HIS A 23 36.18 -12.57 21.33
C HIS A 23 36.66 -12.39 19.90
N ASP A 24 36.06 -13.17 19.01
CA ASP A 24 36.24 -13.04 17.57
C ASP A 24 35.36 -11.88 17.06
N GLY A 25 35.91 -11.06 16.18
CA GLY A 25 35.28 -9.78 15.80
C GLY A 25 36.29 -8.77 15.26
N ALA A 26 36.70 -8.96 14.01
CA ALA A 26 37.38 -8.01 13.13
C ALA A 26 38.27 -6.94 13.84
N LEU A 27 39.40 -7.38 14.39
CA LEU A 27 40.44 -6.49 14.91
C LEU A 27 41.10 -5.68 13.77
N SER A 28 40.51 -4.54 13.42
CA SER A 28 41.32 -3.40 13.00
C SER A 28 42.27 -3.08 14.17
N LYS A 29 43.56 -3.36 14.00
CA LYS A 29 44.59 -2.98 14.99
C LYS A 29 44.53 -1.47 15.16
N ARG A 30 43.96 -1.01 16.27
CA ARG A 30 43.84 0.43 16.59
C ARG A 30 45.22 1.07 16.59
N GLU A 31 45.29 2.29 16.11
CA GLU A 31 46.55 3.00 15.89
C GLU A 31 47.14 3.47 17.23
N ASN A 32 48.01 2.66 17.83
CA ASN A 32 48.83 3.09 18.96
C ASN A 32 49.96 4.00 18.44
N LEU A 33 49.82 5.29 18.70
CA LEU A 33 50.70 6.36 18.26
C LEU A 33 51.73 6.80 19.31
N CYS A 34 51.87 6.10 20.44
CA CYS A 34 52.84 6.46 21.49
C CYS A 34 54.32 6.34 21.06
N SER A 35 54.60 5.86 19.84
CA SER A 35 55.91 5.96 19.20
C SER A 35 56.22 7.38 18.69
N LEU A 36 55.21 8.22 18.46
CA LEU A 36 55.35 9.63 18.12
C LEU A 36 55.55 10.47 19.38
N LYS A 37 56.44 11.47 19.31
CA LYS A 37 56.74 12.38 20.42
C LYS A 37 55.70 13.50 20.61
N ALA A 38 54.83 13.68 19.64
CA ALA A 38 53.79 14.72 19.57
C ALA A 38 52.63 14.18 18.71
N PRO A 39 51.43 14.77 18.78
CA PRO A 39 50.33 14.44 17.89
C PRO A 39 50.72 14.65 16.41
N PRO A 40 50.24 13.81 15.48
CA PRO A 40 50.57 13.95 14.07
C PRO A 40 49.88 15.14 13.38
N GLU A 41 48.78 15.63 13.98
CA GLU A 41 47.90 16.65 13.42
C GLU A 41 47.25 17.42 14.58
N ILE A 42 47.03 18.72 14.40
CA ILE A 42 46.52 19.67 15.40
C ILE A 42 45.64 20.68 14.66
N CYS A 43 44.47 20.97 15.23
CA CYS A 43 43.48 21.88 14.66
C CYS A 43 44.06 23.30 14.48
N GLN A 44 43.74 23.94 13.36
CA GLN A 44 43.98 25.37 13.15
C GLN A 44 42.63 26.10 13.27
N PRO A 45 42.48 27.02 14.26
CA PRO A 45 41.27 27.84 14.39
C PRO A 45 40.96 28.58 13.09
N ASP A 46 39.74 28.44 12.59
CA ASP A 46 39.25 29.10 11.37
C ASP A 46 37.92 29.84 11.65
N PRO A 47 37.92 31.18 11.64
CA PRO A 47 36.74 31.98 12.01
C PRO A 47 35.62 31.95 10.97
N THR A 48 35.78 31.22 9.86
CA THR A 48 34.69 30.97 8.91
C THR A 48 33.84 29.75 9.28
N VAL A 49 34.28 28.92 10.23
CA VAL A 49 33.55 27.72 10.68
C VAL A 49 32.31 28.11 11.47
N THR A 50 31.16 27.56 11.09
CA THR A 50 29.86 27.87 11.69
C THR A 50 29.67 27.18 13.05
N VAL A 51 28.59 27.54 13.76
CA VAL A 51 28.24 26.89 15.04
C VAL A 51 27.78 25.45 14.81
N GLU A 52 27.14 25.20 13.68
CA GLU A 52 26.65 23.90 13.22
C GLU A 52 27.82 22.96 12.88
N GLU A 53 28.80 23.44 12.10
CA GLU A 53 30.04 22.72 11.84
C GLU A 53 30.86 22.49 13.12
N THR A 54 30.86 23.46 14.04
CA THR A 54 31.50 23.32 15.36
C THR A 54 30.80 22.26 16.21
N ALA A 55 29.46 22.16 16.17
CA ALA A 55 28.71 21.12 16.86
C ALA A 55 29.02 19.72 16.32
N GLN A 56 29.12 19.56 14.99
CA GLN A 56 29.53 18.31 14.35
C GLN A 56 30.96 17.93 14.75
N ARG A 57 31.91 18.87 14.67
CA ARG A 57 33.29 18.66 15.14
C ARG A 57 33.34 18.29 16.63
N ALA A 58 32.42 18.81 17.44
CA ALA A 58 32.33 18.44 18.84
C ALA A 58 31.86 17.00 19.04
N TYR A 59 30.87 16.53 18.28
CA TYR A 59 30.45 15.13 18.28
C TYR A 59 31.57 14.19 17.80
N ASP A 60 32.22 14.53 16.69
CA ASP A 60 33.41 13.82 16.18
C ASP A 60 34.50 13.68 17.25
N PHE A 61 34.75 14.76 18.00
CA PHE A 61 35.74 14.78 19.08
C PHE A 61 35.31 13.90 20.26
N TYR A 62 34.05 14.00 20.71
CA TYR A 62 33.48 13.11 21.73
C TYR A 62 33.64 11.64 21.35
N ARG A 63 33.30 11.29 20.10
CA ARG A 63 33.47 9.93 19.61
C ARG A 63 34.93 9.52 19.59
N ALA A 64 35.82 10.33 19.02
CA ALA A 64 37.25 10.03 18.98
C ALA A 64 37.87 9.87 20.38
N PHE A 65 37.45 10.69 21.34
CA PHE A 65 37.95 10.72 22.72
C PHE A 65 37.37 9.60 23.60
N VAL A 66 36.04 9.47 23.66
CA VAL A 66 35.34 8.57 24.60
C VAL A 66 35.04 7.21 24.00
N VAL A 67 34.41 7.21 22.82
CA VAL A 67 33.76 6.04 22.23
C VAL A 67 34.73 5.19 21.44
N ASP A 68 35.59 5.78 20.61
CA ASP A 68 36.43 5.08 19.64
C ASP A 68 37.88 4.92 20.08
N GLY A 69 38.40 5.87 20.86
CA GLY A 69 39.81 5.90 21.25
C GLY A 69 40.71 6.13 20.03
N ASN A 70 40.37 7.14 19.22
CA ASN A 70 41.11 7.51 18.02
C ASN A 70 41.97 8.77 18.29
N PRO A 71 43.24 8.63 18.72
CA PRO A 71 44.07 9.76 19.08
C PRO A 71 44.42 10.66 17.88
N ARG A 72 44.37 10.15 16.64
CA ARG A 72 44.61 10.96 15.45
C ARG A 72 43.48 11.98 15.25
N LYS A 73 42.24 11.50 15.17
CA LYS A 73 41.04 12.33 14.98
C LYS A 73 40.73 13.21 16.21
N MET A 74 41.02 12.74 17.41
CA MET A 74 40.90 13.53 18.64
C MET A 74 41.82 14.76 18.60
N PHE A 75 43.10 14.57 18.28
CA PHE A 75 44.06 15.69 18.30
C PHE A 75 43.96 16.61 17.09
N SER A 76 43.51 16.13 15.92
CA SER A 76 43.23 17.01 14.77
C SER A 76 42.09 18.01 15.02
N LEU A 77 41.35 17.87 16.12
CA LEU A 77 40.29 18.77 16.57
C LEU A 77 40.68 19.64 17.79
N ILE A 78 41.88 19.44 18.37
CA ILE A 78 42.41 20.28 19.46
C ILE A 78 43.34 21.34 18.89
N ASP A 79 43.21 22.60 19.32
CA ASP A 79 44.11 23.66 18.85
C ASP A 79 45.49 23.68 19.52
N SER A 80 46.44 24.38 18.90
CA SER A 80 47.84 24.46 19.38
C SER A 80 48.02 25.20 20.72
N THR A 81 47.04 26.00 21.13
CA THR A 81 47.01 26.84 22.34
C THR A 81 46.15 26.29 23.48
N TYR A 82 45.53 25.12 23.28
CA TYR A 82 44.62 24.40 24.18
C TYR A 82 44.91 24.60 25.68
N LYS A 83 43.93 25.11 26.43
CA LYS A 83 44.05 25.33 27.88
C LYS A 83 43.43 24.18 28.67
N GLN A 84 44.25 23.56 29.51
CA GLN A 84 43.86 22.49 30.42
C GLN A 84 43.66 23.08 31.82
N HIS A 85 42.46 22.98 32.39
CA HIS A 85 42.15 23.48 33.73
C HIS A 85 42.29 22.41 34.83
N HIS A 86 42.52 21.13 34.50
CA HIS A 86 42.82 20.11 35.51
C HIS A 86 44.13 20.44 36.26
N PRO A 87 44.12 20.54 37.61
CA PRO A 87 45.33 20.83 38.40
C PRO A 87 46.52 19.87 38.24
N GLY A 88 46.36 18.71 37.60
CA GLY A 88 47.41 17.73 37.38
C GLY A 88 48.18 17.86 36.06
N TYR A 89 47.71 18.69 35.12
CA TYR A 89 48.21 18.69 33.73
C TYR A 89 48.50 20.11 33.22
N ALA A 90 49.55 20.23 32.40
CA ALA A 90 49.89 21.48 31.73
C ALA A 90 49.05 21.68 30.45
N SER A 91 48.79 22.94 30.11
CA SER A 91 48.12 23.33 28.87
C SER A 91 48.95 23.03 27.61
N GLY A 92 48.29 22.85 26.47
CA GLY A 92 48.87 22.55 25.16
C GLY A 92 48.78 21.05 24.79
N PRO A 93 48.47 20.70 23.53
CA PRO A 93 48.18 19.31 23.13
C PRO A 93 49.36 18.36 23.36
N ASN A 94 50.59 18.83 23.19
CA ASN A 94 51.81 18.04 23.45
C ASN A 94 51.92 17.54 24.90
N ASN A 95 51.36 18.26 25.88
CA ASN A 95 51.46 17.90 27.30
C ASN A 95 50.45 16.82 27.71
N ILE A 96 49.35 16.66 26.96
CA ILE A 96 48.35 15.60 27.18
C ILE A 96 48.51 14.41 26.21
N TRP A 97 49.29 14.55 25.14
CA TRP A 97 49.53 13.50 24.13
C TRP A 97 49.85 12.12 24.72
N GLY A 98 50.76 12.06 25.69
CA GLY A 98 51.20 10.81 26.32
C GLY A 98 50.12 10.06 27.11
N LEU A 99 48.98 10.70 27.40
CA LEU A 99 47.84 10.08 28.10
C LEU A 99 46.93 9.30 27.13
N PHE A 100 46.84 9.76 25.89
CA PHE A 100 45.82 9.34 24.93
C PHE A 100 46.39 8.64 23.69
N CYS A 101 47.69 8.78 23.42
CA CYS A 101 48.38 8.19 22.25
C CYS A 101 48.18 6.66 22.07
N SER A 102 47.76 5.94 23.11
CA SER A 102 47.52 4.49 23.06
C SER A 102 46.15 4.10 22.49
N GLY A 103 45.23 5.04 22.28
CA GLY A 103 43.91 4.78 21.69
C GLY A 103 42.98 3.95 22.58
N ASN A 104 42.99 4.22 23.88
CA ASN A 104 42.09 3.58 24.84
C ASN A 104 40.69 4.22 24.75
N LYS A 105 39.64 3.39 24.75
CA LYS A 105 38.25 3.85 24.90
C LYS A 105 37.98 4.18 26.38
N LEU A 106 37.20 5.22 26.64
CA LEU A 106 36.78 5.63 27.99
C LEU A 106 35.36 5.15 28.33
N GLY A 107 34.56 4.81 27.30
CA GLY A 107 33.24 4.21 27.44
C GLY A 107 32.70 3.69 26.10
N SER A 108 31.37 3.59 26.00
CA SER A 108 30.62 3.35 24.77
C SER A 108 29.36 4.23 24.74
N GLU A 109 28.74 4.40 23.57
CA GLU A 109 27.55 5.25 23.42
C GLU A 109 26.38 4.82 24.33
N GLN A 110 26.33 3.56 24.74
CA GLN A 110 25.29 3.02 25.63
C GLN A 110 25.52 3.31 27.13
N ASN A 111 26.75 3.68 27.54
CA ASN A 111 27.09 3.92 28.95
C ASN A 111 27.72 5.30 29.21
N THR A 112 27.67 6.19 28.22
CA THR A 112 28.12 7.57 28.31
C THR A 112 27.03 8.51 27.83
N ALA A 113 27.11 9.78 28.21
CA ALA A 113 26.20 10.82 27.75
C ALA A 113 27.00 12.00 27.18
N TRP A 114 26.40 12.72 26.25
CA TRP A 114 27.02 13.85 25.56
C TRP A 114 26.01 14.95 25.22
N CYS A 115 26.46 16.20 25.16
CA CYS A 115 25.74 17.28 24.48
C CYS A 115 26.67 18.40 24.00
N PHE A 116 26.19 19.23 23.06
CA PHE A 116 26.78 20.51 22.66
C PHE A 116 25.79 21.63 22.99
N ASP A 117 26.28 22.73 23.54
CA ASP A 117 25.53 23.95 23.84
C ASP A 117 25.98 25.08 22.93
N ALA A 118 25.31 25.20 21.79
CA ALA A 118 25.51 26.25 20.79
C ALA A 118 25.44 27.68 21.37
N SER A 119 24.72 27.89 22.49
CA SER A 119 24.63 29.22 23.11
C SER A 119 25.91 29.65 23.85
N THR A 120 26.83 28.72 24.10
CA THR A 120 28.12 28.98 24.77
C THR A 120 29.33 28.41 24.03
N ASN A 121 29.12 27.75 22.87
CA ASN A 121 30.10 26.90 22.20
C ASN A 121 30.77 25.88 23.15
N MET A 122 30.05 25.40 24.14
CA MET A 122 30.53 24.40 25.08
C MET A 122 30.07 23.01 24.68
N SER A 123 30.87 22.00 24.96
CA SER A 123 30.52 20.59 24.74
C SER A 123 30.79 19.79 26.01
N TYR A 124 30.01 18.74 26.28
CA TYR A 124 30.03 18.05 27.57
C TYR A 124 29.97 16.54 27.38
N ALA A 125 30.92 15.78 27.94
CA ALA A 125 30.87 14.31 27.98
C ALA A 125 30.75 13.82 29.42
N GLN A 126 29.92 12.81 29.67
CA GLN A 126 29.86 12.10 30.94
C GLN A 126 30.10 10.60 30.71
N TYR A 127 31.11 10.08 31.40
CA TYR A 127 31.45 8.67 31.49
C TYR A 127 31.73 8.36 32.97
N SER A 128 32.92 7.86 33.32
CA SER A 128 33.39 7.80 34.71
C SER A 128 33.72 9.17 35.30
N THR A 129 34.00 10.17 34.45
CA THR A 129 34.19 11.59 34.78
C THR A 129 33.19 12.43 33.98
N THR A 130 33.02 13.70 34.29
CA THR A 130 32.33 14.65 33.41
C THR A 130 33.31 15.71 32.97
N ASP A 131 33.46 15.83 31.66
CA ASP A 131 34.33 16.80 31.01
C ASP A 131 33.49 17.85 30.30
N ARG A 132 34.00 19.08 30.25
CA ARG A 132 33.46 20.19 29.47
C ARG A 132 34.58 20.78 28.61
N TRP A 133 34.29 21.10 27.35
CA TRP A 133 35.22 21.77 26.44
C TRP A 133 34.62 23.05 25.87
N LEU A 134 35.44 24.08 25.70
CA LEU A 134 35.09 25.28 24.95
C LEU A 134 35.63 25.17 23.52
N TRP A 135 34.79 25.47 22.55
CA TRP A 135 35.11 25.53 21.14
C TRP A 135 35.30 26.98 20.67
N VAL A 136 36.38 27.22 19.94
CA VAL A 136 36.68 28.51 19.29
C VAL A 136 37.05 28.21 17.84
N ASP A 137 36.38 28.88 16.91
CA ASP A 137 36.68 28.84 15.47
C ASP A 137 36.85 27.38 14.94
N GLY A 138 35.93 26.50 15.35
CA GLY A 138 35.91 25.09 14.97
C GLY A 138 36.91 24.15 15.66
N CYS A 139 37.61 24.58 16.72
CA CYS A 139 38.60 23.77 17.44
C CYS A 139 38.38 23.76 18.97
N VAL A 140 38.80 22.69 19.65
CA VAL A 140 38.84 22.62 21.13
C VAL A 140 39.92 23.58 21.66
N HIS A 141 39.47 24.62 22.38
CA HIS A 141 40.33 25.67 22.93
C HIS A 141 40.58 25.52 24.44
N GLU A 142 39.59 25.11 25.22
CA GLU A 142 39.75 24.92 26.68
C GLU A 142 39.01 23.67 27.19
N HIS A 143 39.43 23.14 28.34
CA HIS A 143 38.87 21.94 28.95
C HIS A 143 38.83 21.96 30.48
N TRP A 144 37.75 21.43 31.06
CA TRP A 144 37.53 21.25 32.49
C TRP A 144 36.97 19.85 32.78
N ASP A 145 37.49 19.17 33.82
CA ASP A 145 37.08 17.81 34.23
C ASP A 145 36.70 17.70 35.73
N GLN A 146 36.77 18.81 36.48
CA GLN A 146 36.58 18.82 37.94
C GLN A 146 35.24 19.41 38.36
N GLY A 147 34.31 18.54 38.77
CA GLY A 147 33.01 18.94 39.34
C GLY A 147 31.98 19.40 38.31
N GLU A 148 32.31 19.31 37.02
CA GLU A 148 31.42 19.56 35.89
C GLU A 148 30.19 18.62 35.91
N ARG A 149 29.13 19.04 35.22
CA ARG A 149 27.88 18.28 35.08
C ARG A 149 27.28 18.55 33.72
N ILE A 150 26.75 17.53 33.06
CA ILE A 150 25.92 17.72 31.87
C ILE A 150 24.70 18.58 32.23
N PRO A 151 24.36 19.61 31.43
CA PRO A 151 23.14 20.40 31.58
C PRO A 151 21.89 19.51 31.56
N LYS A 152 21.11 19.53 32.65
CA LYS A 152 19.96 18.63 32.84
C LYS A 152 18.78 18.84 31.89
N GLU A 153 18.76 19.96 31.18
CA GLU A 153 17.64 20.40 30.34
C GLU A 153 17.95 20.31 28.84
N LYS A 154 19.19 19.96 28.46
CA LYS A 154 19.60 19.78 27.06
C LYS A 154 20.12 18.36 26.83
N LYS A 155 19.18 17.44 26.58
CA LYS A 155 19.47 16.33 25.67
C LYS A 155 19.90 16.94 24.32
N MET A 156 20.72 16.21 23.57
CA MET A 156 21.09 16.61 22.20
C MET A 156 19.81 16.92 21.40
N ASP A 157 19.83 18.03 20.67
CA ASP A 157 18.73 18.40 19.77
C ASP A 157 18.42 17.19 18.86
N PRO A 158 17.17 16.70 18.82
CA PRO A 158 16.80 15.60 17.94
C PRO A 158 17.24 15.84 16.49
N GLU A 159 17.17 17.08 15.98
CA GLU A 159 17.63 17.39 14.62
C GLU A 159 19.12 17.07 14.46
N GLN A 160 19.97 17.52 15.39
CA GLN A 160 21.41 17.22 15.39
C GLN A 160 21.69 15.72 15.50
N LYS A 161 20.89 14.97 16.27
CA LYS A 161 20.96 13.50 16.35
C LYS A 161 20.72 12.87 14.99
N PHE A 162 19.68 13.30 14.27
CA PHE A 162 19.38 12.75 12.96
C PHE A 162 20.37 13.21 11.87
N TYR A 163 20.80 14.48 11.85
CA TYR A 163 21.83 14.96 10.92
C TYR A 163 23.14 14.17 11.03
N SER A 164 23.61 13.88 12.26
CA SER A 164 24.81 13.05 12.46
C SER A 164 24.65 11.62 11.90
N ILE A 165 23.46 11.02 12.06
CA ILE A 165 23.12 9.70 11.51
C ILE A 165 23.03 9.73 9.97
N PHE A 166 22.60 10.84 9.35
CA PHE A 166 22.62 10.97 7.88
C PHE A 166 24.02 11.15 7.31
N HIS A 167 24.89 11.93 7.97
CA HIS A 167 26.24 12.18 7.48
C HIS A 167 27.08 10.89 7.38
N ASP A 168 26.83 9.90 8.24
CA ASP A 168 27.46 8.57 8.18
C ASP A 168 27.00 7.72 6.96
N PHE A 169 25.84 8.03 6.36
CA PHE A 169 25.21 7.22 5.30
C PHE A 169 25.10 7.92 3.94
N LEU A 170 25.20 9.25 3.90
CA LEU A 170 25.28 10.06 2.69
C LEU A 170 26.39 11.12 2.87
N PRO A 171 27.67 10.71 3.04
CA PRO A 171 28.77 11.62 3.36
C PRO A 171 29.05 12.67 2.27
N ASP A 172 28.62 12.41 1.03
CA ASP A 172 28.77 13.31 -0.11
C ASP A 172 27.63 14.32 -0.26
N LEU A 173 26.62 14.32 0.61
CA LEU A 173 25.49 15.27 0.56
C LEU A 173 25.90 16.62 1.17
N SER A 174 26.93 17.23 0.58
CA SER A 174 27.41 18.55 0.93
C SER A 174 26.39 19.62 0.52
N THR A 175 26.41 20.74 1.24
CA THR A 175 25.70 21.98 0.88
C THR A 175 25.98 22.38 -0.57
N GLU A 176 27.18 22.12 -1.08
CA GLU A 176 27.59 22.37 -2.46
C GLU A 176 26.71 21.65 -3.51
N ILE A 177 26.25 20.42 -3.25
CA ILE A 177 25.34 19.72 -4.17
C ILE A 177 23.97 20.41 -4.20
N LEU A 178 23.48 20.88 -3.05
CA LEU A 178 22.22 21.61 -2.93
C LEU A 178 22.31 23.02 -3.54
N GLU A 179 23.41 23.74 -3.34
CA GLU A 179 23.70 25.04 -3.96
C GLU A 179 23.73 24.97 -5.49
N GLN A 180 24.15 23.84 -6.06
CA GLN A 180 24.08 23.59 -7.49
C GLN A 180 22.64 23.33 -7.99
N SER A 181 21.64 23.20 -7.09
CA SER A 181 20.21 22.92 -7.33
C SER A 181 19.33 24.14 -7.03
N PRO A 182 19.46 25.27 -7.75
CA PRO A 182 18.58 26.42 -7.54
C PRO A 182 17.10 26.10 -7.78
N GLU A 183 16.78 25.03 -8.51
CA GLU A 183 15.42 24.53 -8.73
C GLU A 183 14.81 23.77 -7.54
N ILE A 184 15.60 23.31 -6.56
CA ILE A 184 15.08 22.60 -5.38
C ILE A 184 14.75 23.60 -4.28
N GLN A 185 13.48 23.69 -3.93
CA GLN A 185 12.93 24.62 -2.95
C GLN A 185 12.79 24.00 -1.55
N ALA A 186 12.67 22.67 -1.45
CA ALA A 186 12.76 21.93 -0.20
C ALA A 186 13.14 20.46 -0.45
N TYR A 187 13.80 19.85 0.52
CA TYR A 187 14.17 18.43 0.51
C TYR A 187 13.95 17.81 1.88
N TYR A 188 12.97 16.91 1.98
CA TYR A 188 12.58 16.22 3.22
C TYR A 188 12.96 14.74 3.17
N ILE A 189 13.35 14.18 4.31
CA ILE A 189 13.87 12.82 4.46
C ILE A 189 13.13 12.04 5.56
N GLY A 190 12.73 10.81 5.28
CA GLY A 190 12.02 9.91 6.22
C GLY A 190 12.18 8.42 5.89
N GLY A 191 11.41 7.56 6.54
CA GLY A 191 11.47 6.10 6.40
C GLY A 191 12.10 5.39 7.60
N SER A 192 12.20 4.06 7.53
CA SER A 192 12.60 3.22 8.68
C SER A 192 13.94 3.63 9.31
N PHE A 193 14.89 4.06 8.47
CA PHE A 193 16.20 4.54 8.91
C PHE A 193 16.15 5.80 9.80
N VAL A 194 15.11 6.62 9.65
CA VAL A 194 14.95 7.91 10.36
C VAL A 194 14.10 7.75 11.61
N TYR A 195 13.11 6.87 11.54
CA TYR A 195 12.04 6.75 12.54
C TYR A 195 12.41 5.81 13.69
N LEU A 196 13.14 4.73 13.39
CA LEU A 196 13.49 3.68 14.35
C LEU A 196 14.61 4.10 15.32
N ASP A 197 14.66 3.46 16.49
CA ASP A 197 15.80 3.60 17.39
C ASP A 197 17.03 2.85 16.84
N GLN A 198 18.22 3.39 17.14
CA GLN A 198 19.51 2.82 16.69
C GLN A 198 19.68 1.34 17.10
N ALA A 199 19.04 0.92 18.20
CA ALA A 199 19.01 -0.47 18.63
C ALA A 199 18.26 -1.41 17.66
N ASP A 200 17.15 -0.95 17.07
CA ASP A 200 16.36 -1.73 16.12
C ASP A 200 17.06 -1.80 14.75
N ILE A 201 17.70 -0.69 14.34
CA ILE A 201 18.58 -0.63 13.16
C ILE A 201 19.72 -1.65 13.31
N LEU A 202 20.40 -1.67 14.45
CA LEU A 202 21.50 -2.60 14.73
C LEU A 202 21.05 -4.05 14.94
N ALA A 203 19.80 -4.28 15.35
CA ALA A 203 19.22 -5.61 15.47
C ALA A 203 18.84 -6.23 14.10
N GLY A 204 18.78 -5.43 13.03
CA GLY A 204 18.42 -5.89 11.68
C GLY A 204 16.98 -6.39 11.57
N THR A 205 16.09 -5.98 12.49
CA THR A 205 14.70 -6.44 12.58
C THR A 205 13.80 -5.86 11.48
N HIS A 206 14.23 -4.78 10.84
CA HIS A 206 13.51 -4.11 9.77
C HIS A 206 14.42 -3.88 8.55
N PRO A 207 13.91 -4.01 7.31
CA PRO A 207 14.64 -3.58 6.14
C PRO A 207 14.90 -2.07 6.22
N LEU A 208 16.16 -1.68 6.09
CA LEU A 208 16.55 -0.28 6.01
C LEU A 208 16.18 0.26 4.62
N TYR A 209 15.30 1.25 4.61
CA TYR A 209 14.95 2.01 3.43
C TYR A 209 14.83 3.48 3.81
N TRP A 210 15.08 4.34 2.83
CA TRP A 210 14.91 5.78 2.95
C TRP A 210 13.94 6.26 1.86
N ASN A 211 12.95 7.03 2.31
CA ASN A 211 12.01 7.72 1.45
C ASN A 211 12.23 9.24 1.59
N ALA A 212 12.12 9.98 0.50
CA ALA A 212 12.29 11.43 0.51
C ALA A 212 11.20 12.15 -0.29
N ALA A 213 11.04 13.44 -0.03
CA ALA A 213 10.23 14.35 -0.82
C ALA A 213 11.08 15.54 -1.28
N ILE A 214 11.20 15.73 -2.59
CA ILE A 214 11.80 16.93 -3.20
C ILE A 214 10.68 17.83 -3.69
N VAL A 215 10.78 19.13 -3.39
CA VAL A 215 9.90 20.16 -3.90
C VAL A 215 10.70 21.08 -4.82
N VAL A 216 10.23 21.25 -6.06
CA VAL A 216 10.79 22.21 -7.04
C VAL A 216 9.80 23.33 -7.35
N ASP A 217 10.20 24.37 -8.08
CA ASP A 217 9.30 25.49 -8.42
C ASP A 217 8.11 25.08 -9.29
N THR A 218 8.36 24.61 -10.52
CA THR A 218 7.31 24.29 -11.49
C THR A 218 7.30 22.82 -11.86
N LYS A 219 6.20 22.35 -12.45
CA LYS A 219 6.13 20.98 -12.96
C LYS A 219 7.19 20.72 -14.07
N LEU A 220 7.55 21.74 -14.84
CA LEU A 220 8.61 21.66 -15.85
C LEU A 220 9.99 21.39 -15.21
N ASP A 221 10.22 21.85 -13.99
CA ASP A 221 11.50 21.62 -13.30
C ASP A 221 11.61 20.18 -12.77
N ILE A 222 10.48 19.49 -12.54
CA ILE A 222 10.47 18.02 -12.31
C ILE A 222 10.99 17.29 -13.56
N PHE A 223 10.50 17.68 -14.74
CA PHE A 223 10.95 17.11 -16.02
C PHE A 223 12.46 17.34 -16.22
N LYS A 224 12.95 18.57 -16.02
CA LYS A 224 14.40 18.86 -16.13
C LYS A 224 15.22 18.05 -15.12
N LEU A 225 14.80 18.03 -13.85
CA LEU A 225 15.54 17.38 -12.77
C LEU A 225 15.76 15.88 -13.05
N VAL A 226 14.71 15.20 -13.56
CA VAL A 226 14.73 13.75 -13.83
C VAL A 226 15.30 13.41 -15.21
N ASN A 227 15.02 14.18 -16.26
CA ASN A 227 15.38 13.81 -17.63
C ASN A 227 16.63 14.55 -18.17
N GLU A 228 16.90 15.78 -17.72
CA GLU A 228 18.02 16.61 -18.24
C GLU A 228 19.21 16.62 -17.28
N THR A 229 18.97 16.59 -15.96
CA THR A 229 20.01 16.61 -14.93
C THR A 229 20.03 15.35 -14.05
N ARG A 230 19.64 14.20 -14.62
CA ARG A 230 19.49 12.91 -13.91
C ARG A 230 20.70 12.52 -13.06
N GLU A 231 21.91 12.63 -13.62
CA GLU A 231 23.19 12.38 -12.93
C GLU A 231 23.32 13.13 -11.59
N ARG A 232 22.71 14.31 -11.50
CA ARG A 232 22.76 15.17 -10.33
C ARG A 232 21.72 14.76 -9.29
N LEU A 233 20.54 14.33 -9.72
CA LEU A 233 19.53 13.68 -8.88
C LEU A 233 20.06 12.34 -8.32
N LEU A 234 20.75 11.53 -9.13
CA LEU A 234 21.38 10.27 -8.69
C LEU A 234 22.38 10.51 -7.56
N LYS A 235 23.28 11.48 -7.71
CA LYS A 235 24.23 11.88 -6.65
C LYS A 235 23.54 12.39 -5.39
N LEU A 236 22.57 13.31 -5.53
CA LEU A 236 21.80 13.87 -4.40
C LEU A 236 21.03 12.79 -3.61
N THR A 237 20.67 11.69 -4.27
CA THR A 237 19.89 10.58 -3.68
C THR A 237 20.73 9.35 -3.35
N GLY A 238 22.04 9.38 -3.59
CA GLY A 238 22.92 8.21 -3.42
C GLY A 238 22.52 6.99 -4.25
N ILE A 239 21.68 7.14 -5.28
CA ILE A 239 21.22 6.02 -6.12
C ILE A 239 22.31 5.71 -7.14
N VAL A 240 22.92 4.54 -7.03
CA VAL A 240 23.91 4.02 -7.99
C VAL A 240 23.31 3.04 -8.98
N GLN A 241 22.18 2.42 -8.63
CA GLN A 241 21.41 1.55 -9.52
C GLN A 241 19.94 1.96 -9.51
N GLN A 242 19.45 2.56 -10.60
CA GLN A 242 18.03 2.92 -10.74
C GLN A 242 17.14 1.66 -10.76
N GLU A 243 15.94 1.77 -10.19
CA GLU A 243 14.91 0.72 -10.21
C GLU A 243 14.36 0.49 -11.63
N CYS A 244 14.30 1.56 -12.42
CA CYS A 244 14.04 1.51 -13.85
C CYS A 244 15.22 2.14 -14.62
N PRO A 245 15.77 1.48 -15.64
CA PRO A 245 16.76 2.08 -16.53
C PRO A 245 16.28 3.39 -17.17
N GLU A 246 17.21 4.31 -17.42
CA GLU A 246 16.93 5.62 -18.02
C GLU A 246 16.31 5.52 -19.42
N GLU A 247 16.66 4.49 -20.19
CA GLU A 247 16.11 4.24 -21.52
C GLU A 247 14.63 3.86 -21.50
N LEU A 248 14.09 3.49 -20.33
CA LEU A 248 12.70 3.12 -20.11
C LEU A 248 11.95 4.23 -19.35
N PHE A 249 12.46 4.70 -18.22
CA PHE A 249 11.79 5.73 -17.42
C PHE A 249 12.18 7.14 -17.82
N GLN A 250 11.25 7.84 -18.46
CA GLN A 250 11.34 9.28 -18.71
C GLN A 250 10.07 9.95 -18.19
N VAL A 251 10.21 11.12 -17.58
CA VAL A 251 9.05 11.98 -17.26
C VAL A 251 8.45 12.45 -18.59
N PRO A 252 7.12 12.37 -18.79
CA PRO A 252 6.49 12.88 -20.00
C PRO A 252 6.84 14.36 -20.23
N SER A 253 7.10 14.77 -21.47
CA SER A 253 7.35 16.18 -21.81
C SER A 253 6.05 17.00 -21.78
N PRO A 254 6.11 18.35 -21.73
CA PRO A 254 4.92 19.21 -21.78
C PRO A 254 3.99 19.00 -22.98
N ASP A 255 4.54 18.53 -24.11
CA ASP A 255 3.78 18.22 -25.34
C ASP A 255 3.15 16.81 -25.32
N SER A 256 3.40 16.01 -24.28
CA SER A 256 2.87 14.64 -24.14
C SER A 256 1.41 14.65 -23.66
N GLU A 257 0.61 13.73 -24.18
CA GLU A 257 -0.77 13.49 -23.72
C GLU A 257 -0.86 13.14 -22.22
N TYR A 258 0.20 12.54 -21.67
CA TYR A 258 0.32 12.19 -20.24
C TYR A 258 0.70 13.38 -19.35
N TRP A 259 1.04 14.55 -19.91
CA TRP A 259 1.45 15.72 -19.13
C TRP A 259 0.36 16.24 -18.20
N SER A 260 -0.93 15.98 -18.45
CA SER A 260 -2.00 16.37 -17.52
C SER A 260 -2.35 15.35 -16.43
N GLU A 261 -1.80 14.12 -16.49
CA GLU A 261 -2.30 13.01 -15.67
C GLU A 261 -1.57 12.85 -14.33
N PHE A 262 -0.35 13.39 -14.22
CA PHE A 262 0.45 13.38 -12.99
C PHE A 262 0.65 14.79 -12.40
N ASP A 263 1.09 14.84 -11.15
CA ASP A 263 1.42 16.05 -10.40
C ASP A 263 2.81 15.98 -9.77
N ALA A 264 3.21 14.76 -9.40
CA ALA A 264 4.53 14.42 -8.89
C ALA A 264 5.10 13.21 -9.65
N VAL A 265 6.39 12.94 -9.47
CA VAL A 265 7.11 11.81 -10.05
C VAL A 265 7.79 11.02 -8.94
N ARG A 266 7.67 9.68 -8.98
CA ARG A 266 8.44 8.78 -8.12
C ARG A 266 9.74 8.37 -8.83
N PHE A 267 10.87 8.73 -8.25
CA PHE A 267 12.20 8.32 -8.68
C PHE A 267 12.82 7.39 -7.64
N ALA A 268 13.36 6.23 -8.03
CA ALA A 268 13.80 5.22 -7.08
C ALA A 268 14.91 4.32 -7.61
N GLY A 269 15.61 3.67 -6.68
CA GLY A 269 16.70 2.75 -6.96
C GLY A 269 17.36 2.24 -5.68
N TYR A 270 18.63 1.89 -5.81
CA TYR A 270 19.46 1.28 -4.77
C TYR A 270 20.81 2.01 -4.65
N ASP A 271 21.33 2.09 -3.43
CA ASP A 271 22.67 2.61 -3.14
C ASP A 271 23.75 1.52 -3.24
N GLU A 272 25.01 1.89 -2.96
CA GLU A 272 26.17 0.96 -2.99
C GLU A 272 26.05 -0.21 -1.99
N SER A 273 25.25 -0.05 -0.94
CA SER A 273 24.97 -1.11 0.05
C SER A 273 23.78 -1.98 -0.33
N GLY A 274 23.10 -1.68 -1.45
CA GLY A 274 21.90 -2.37 -1.90
C GLY A 274 20.62 -1.95 -1.16
N PHE A 275 20.63 -0.87 -0.37
CA PHE A 275 19.42 -0.38 0.29
C PHE A 275 18.56 0.43 -0.69
N ARG A 276 17.24 0.22 -0.61
CA ARG A 276 16.27 0.91 -1.48
C ARG A 276 16.14 2.37 -1.08
N ARG A 277 16.37 3.28 -2.03
CA ARG A 277 16.15 4.73 -1.90
C ARG A 277 15.01 5.14 -2.84
N SER A 278 14.08 5.96 -2.36
CA SER A 278 12.90 6.38 -3.11
C SER A 278 12.59 7.85 -2.85
N VAL A 279 12.30 8.63 -3.89
CA VAL A 279 11.99 10.05 -3.79
C VAL A 279 10.71 10.37 -4.54
N VAL A 280 9.81 11.13 -3.92
CA VAL A 280 8.68 11.76 -4.59
C VAL A 280 9.05 13.21 -4.90
N ILE A 281 9.03 13.59 -6.16
CA ILE A 281 9.40 14.92 -6.64
C ILE A 281 8.10 15.65 -7.05
N THR A 282 7.78 16.76 -6.39
CA THR A 282 6.57 17.56 -6.60
C THR A 282 6.91 19.05 -6.81
N SER A 283 5.93 19.89 -7.17
CA SER A 283 6.14 21.31 -7.50
C SER A 283 5.40 22.28 -6.57
N LEU A 284 5.93 23.49 -6.38
CA LEU A 284 5.22 24.60 -5.71
C LEU A 284 3.96 25.01 -6.48
N GLU A 285 4.02 24.94 -7.81
CA GLU A 285 2.88 25.14 -8.71
C GLU A 285 1.66 24.31 -8.32
N TYR A 286 1.86 23.06 -7.90
CA TYR A 286 0.78 22.18 -7.44
C TYR A 286 0.02 22.74 -6.21
N PHE A 287 0.75 23.33 -5.25
CA PHE A 287 0.18 23.86 -4.01
C PHE A 287 -0.36 25.29 -4.13
N PHE A 288 0.27 26.14 -4.95
CA PHE A 288 0.04 27.60 -4.94
C PHE A 288 -0.48 28.18 -6.25
N SER A 289 -0.66 27.39 -7.31
CA SER A 289 -1.26 27.91 -8.55
C SER A 289 -2.73 28.27 -8.37
N ASN A 290 -3.15 29.35 -9.03
CA ASN A 290 -4.55 29.81 -9.03
C ASN A 290 -5.46 29.04 -10.01
N SER A 291 -5.02 27.88 -10.50
CA SER A 291 -5.78 27.08 -11.46
C SER A 291 -7.02 26.47 -10.79
N PRO A 292 -8.22 26.52 -11.40
CA PRO A 292 -9.39 25.82 -10.87
C PRO A 292 -9.13 24.32 -10.61
N ARG A 293 -8.23 23.69 -11.38
CA ARG A 293 -7.84 22.28 -11.23
C ARG A 293 -7.02 21.97 -9.97
N THR A 294 -6.21 22.89 -9.46
CA THR A 294 -5.39 22.65 -8.25
C THR A 294 -6.15 22.96 -6.97
N ARG A 295 -7.13 23.87 -7.05
CA ARG A 295 -7.95 24.34 -5.92
C ARG A 295 -8.92 23.30 -5.33
N SER A 296 -9.18 22.19 -6.04
CA SER A 296 -10.13 21.15 -5.65
C SER A 296 -9.49 19.77 -5.37
N ARG A 297 -8.17 19.68 -5.31
CA ARG A 297 -7.48 18.39 -5.17
C ARG A 297 -7.30 17.97 -3.71
N SER A 298 -7.72 16.73 -3.43
CA SER A 298 -7.49 16.03 -2.16
C SER A 298 -6.42 14.92 -2.27
N ALA A 299 -5.82 14.74 -3.44
CA ALA A 299 -4.86 13.69 -3.74
C ALA A 299 -3.81 14.17 -4.76
N LEU A 300 -2.60 13.63 -4.64
CA LEU A 300 -1.44 13.86 -5.48
C LEU A 300 -1.28 12.68 -6.45
N ASN A 301 -1.34 12.95 -7.75
CA ASN A 301 -1.09 11.92 -8.76
C ASN A 301 0.42 11.73 -8.98
N ILE A 302 0.97 10.57 -8.63
CA ILE A 302 2.41 10.28 -8.69
C ILE A 302 2.72 9.35 -9.87
N TYR A 303 3.43 9.85 -10.89
CA TYR A 303 3.94 9.05 -12.00
C TYR A 303 5.04 8.10 -11.53
N SER A 304 4.85 6.79 -11.73
CA SER A 304 5.68 5.72 -11.16
C SER A 304 5.94 4.60 -12.16
N TYR A 305 7.13 3.99 -12.07
CA TYR A 305 7.43 2.69 -12.69
C TYR A 305 6.92 1.51 -11.84
N GLU A 306 6.80 1.68 -10.52
CA GLU A 306 6.28 0.64 -9.64
C GLU A 306 4.76 0.76 -9.53
N ASP A 307 4.02 -0.29 -9.87
CA ASP A 307 2.58 -0.42 -9.61
C ASP A 307 2.38 -0.98 -8.20
N ARG A 308 2.41 -0.09 -7.21
CA ARG A 308 2.34 -0.43 -5.79
C ARG A 308 1.03 0.04 -5.18
N ARG A 309 0.01 -0.83 -5.25
CA ARG A 309 -1.35 -0.56 -4.74
C ARG A 309 -1.55 -0.98 -3.28
N VAL A 310 -0.70 -1.87 -2.78
CA VAL A 310 -0.83 -2.46 -1.44
C VAL A 310 0.40 -2.13 -0.61
N TYR A 311 0.16 -1.60 0.58
CA TYR A 311 1.19 -1.26 1.55
C TYR A 311 0.87 -1.90 2.90
N LYS A 312 1.87 -2.53 3.49
CA LYS A 312 1.77 -3.11 4.83
C LYS A 312 1.98 -2.02 5.88
N SER A 313 0.95 -1.73 6.67
CA SER A 313 1.08 -0.96 7.91
C SER A 313 1.37 -1.95 9.05
N ASN A 314 2.53 -1.85 9.68
CA ASN A 314 2.86 -2.65 10.87
C ASN A 314 2.60 -1.82 12.14
N ARG A 315 1.33 -1.56 12.47
CA ARG A 315 1.00 -1.03 13.81
C ARG A 315 1.19 -2.15 14.86
N PRO A 316 1.81 -1.89 16.02
CA PRO A 316 1.99 -2.90 17.06
C PRO A 316 0.67 -3.58 17.46
N GLY A 317 0.55 -4.88 17.17
CA GLY A 317 -0.62 -5.69 17.53
C GLY A 317 -1.73 -5.79 16.46
N ARG A 318 -1.60 -5.12 15.31
CA ARG A 318 -2.51 -5.28 14.15
C ARG A 318 -1.73 -5.24 12.83
N VAL A 319 -2.00 -6.19 11.93
CA VAL A 319 -1.61 -6.05 10.54
C VAL A 319 -2.69 -5.22 9.85
N GLU A 320 -2.37 -3.96 9.58
CA GLU A 320 -3.23 -3.07 8.81
C GLU A 320 -2.69 -3.02 7.37
N CYS A 321 -3.58 -2.90 6.39
CA CYS A 321 -3.19 -2.76 4.99
C CYS A 321 -3.74 -1.44 4.43
N GLN A 322 -2.84 -0.59 3.92
CA GLN A 322 -3.26 0.57 3.13
C GLN A 322 -3.36 0.12 1.68
N VAL A 323 -4.56 0.24 1.12
CA VAL A 323 -4.83 -0.08 -0.28
C VAL A 323 -5.12 1.24 -1.03
N LEU A 324 -4.22 1.60 -1.94
CA LEU A 324 -4.29 2.81 -2.75
C LEU A 324 -4.67 2.46 -4.19
N GLN A 325 -5.53 3.27 -4.79
CA GLN A 325 -5.83 3.15 -6.22
C GLN A 325 -4.66 3.64 -7.06
N ALA A 326 -4.46 3.01 -8.20
CA ALA A 326 -3.58 3.47 -9.25
C ALA A 326 -4.30 3.40 -10.60
N SER A 327 -3.92 4.28 -11.53
CA SER A 327 -4.32 4.22 -12.93
C SER A 327 -3.13 3.78 -13.79
N SER A 328 -3.31 2.72 -14.55
CA SER A 328 -2.30 2.13 -15.43
C SER A 328 -2.25 2.91 -16.73
N LEU A 329 -1.05 3.21 -17.22
CA LEU A 329 -0.86 4.00 -18.44
C LEU A 329 -0.47 3.11 -19.64
N PRO A 330 -0.79 3.53 -20.88
CA PRO A 330 -0.53 2.74 -22.10
C PRO A 330 0.96 2.50 -22.36
N ASN A 331 1.81 3.39 -21.85
CA ASN A 331 3.26 3.29 -21.93
C ASN A 331 3.87 2.32 -20.90
N GLY A 332 3.05 1.63 -20.09
CA GLY A 332 3.47 0.62 -19.11
C GLY A 332 3.86 1.16 -17.74
N PHE A 333 3.63 2.45 -17.48
CA PHE A 333 3.82 3.12 -16.19
C PHE A 333 2.49 3.21 -15.43
N ALA A 334 2.52 3.68 -14.18
CA ALA A 334 1.34 3.87 -13.34
C ALA A 334 1.27 5.29 -12.77
N ILE A 335 0.05 5.79 -12.57
CA ILE A 335 -0.24 6.91 -11.67
C ILE A 335 -0.68 6.35 -10.33
N LEU A 336 0.10 6.55 -9.28
CA LEU A 336 -0.32 6.23 -7.90
C LEU A 336 -1.10 7.42 -7.34
N HIS A 337 -2.32 7.20 -6.84
CA HIS A 337 -3.17 8.26 -6.31
C HIS A 337 -3.00 8.38 -4.79
N ASP A 338 -2.01 9.16 -4.34
CA ASP A 338 -1.71 9.35 -2.91
C ASP A 338 -2.58 10.45 -2.29
N GLN A 339 -3.39 10.11 -1.29
CA GLN A 339 -4.36 11.02 -0.69
C GLN A 339 -3.67 11.97 0.30
N TRP A 340 -4.00 13.26 0.32
CA TRP A 340 -3.42 14.16 1.33
C TRP A 340 -3.85 13.76 2.75
N LEU A 341 -5.16 13.57 2.90
CA LEU A 341 -5.79 13.02 4.08
C LEU A 341 -6.53 11.75 3.67
N TYR A 342 -6.45 10.72 4.50
CA TYR A 342 -7.24 9.50 4.39
C TYR A 342 -7.97 9.28 5.71
N GLU A 343 -9.21 8.81 5.68
CA GLU A 343 -9.91 8.38 6.90
C GLU A 343 -9.41 6.99 7.28
N ASP A 344 -8.77 6.93 8.45
CA ASP A 344 -8.26 5.74 9.14
C ASP A 344 -9.42 4.97 9.80
N SER A 345 -10.58 5.61 10.04
CA SER A 345 -11.78 4.91 10.51
C SER A 345 -12.70 4.46 9.38
N MET A 346 -12.77 3.14 9.16
CA MET A 346 -13.93 2.51 8.52
C MET A 346 -15.21 2.52 9.40
N LYS A 347 -15.33 3.43 10.38
CA LYS A 347 -16.54 3.55 11.20
C LYS A 347 -17.72 3.99 10.31
N PRO A 348 -18.96 3.60 10.66
CA PRO A 348 -20.09 3.84 9.77
C PRO A 348 -20.42 5.34 9.70
N TYR A 349 -21.36 5.68 8.83
CA TYR A 349 -22.11 6.95 8.79
C TYR A 349 -22.83 7.28 10.12
N ASP A 350 -22.09 7.47 11.21
CA ASP A 350 -22.50 8.32 12.31
C ASP A 350 -22.32 9.77 11.83
N TYR A 351 -23.33 10.61 12.06
CA TYR A 351 -23.25 12.04 11.76
C TYR A 351 -22.28 12.79 12.70
N ARG A 352 -21.62 12.05 13.60
CA ARG A 352 -20.47 12.47 14.39
C ARG A 352 -19.22 11.72 13.90
N ARG A 353 -18.55 12.30 12.91
CA ARG A 353 -17.14 12.00 12.63
C ARG A 353 -16.36 12.15 13.93
N ASP A 354 -15.42 11.25 14.20
CA ASP A 354 -14.38 11.49 15.21
C ASP A 354 -13.17 12.12 14.48
N PRO A 355 -12.85 13.40 14.75
CA PRO A 355 -11.71 14.09 14.12
C PRO A 355 -10.37 13.35 14.22
N SER A 356 -10.19 12.52 15.26
CA SER A 356 -8.94 11.79 15.50
C SER A 356 -8.61 10.73 14.46
N ASP A 357 -9.59 10.36 13.63
CA ASP A 357 -9.50 9.20 12.75
C ASP A 357 -9.11 9.59 11.30
N LEU A 358 -8.58 10.79 11.07
CA LEU A 358 -7.97 11.21 9.78
C LEU A 358 -6.44 11.17 9.86
N GLY A 359 -5.82 10.39 8.96
CA GLY A 359 -4.36 10.29 8.81
C GLY A 359 -3.84 10.93 7.52
N PHE A 360 -2.53 11.10 7.39
CA PHE A 360 -1.87 11.62 6.18
C PHE A 360 -1.41 10.52 5.21
N GLY A 361 -1.57 10.70 3.89
CA GLY A 361 -0.97 9.81 2.88
C GLY A 361 0.55 9.95 2.78
N GLN A 362 1.20 9.12 1.98
CA GLN A 362 2.65 8.83 2.10
C GLN A 362 3.57 10.01 1.76
N ALA A 363 3.29 10.76 0.69
CA ALA A 363 4.02 11.97 0.36
C ALA A 363 3.75 13.07 1.40
N THR A 364 2.54 13.12 1.95
CA THR A 364 2.15 14.12 2.95
C THR A 364 2.79 13.83 4.31
N ASP A 365 2.90 12.55 4.69
CA ASP A 365 3.66 12.04 5.83
C ASP A 365 5.14 12.46 5.75
N LEU A 366 5.74 12.38 4.55
CA LEU A 366 7.12 12.84 4.31
C LEU A 366 7.28 14.36 4.35
N LEU A 367 6.32 15.14 3.84
CA LEU A 367 6.39 16.61 3.88
C LEU A 367 6.20 17.18 5.31
N LEU A 368 5.39 16.51 6.14
CA LEU A 368 5.11 16.93 7.51
C LEU A 368 6.10 16.33 8.50
N GLY A 369 6.25 15.00 8.51
CA GLY A 369 7.13 14.27 9.41
C GLY A 369 8.60 14.34 9.00
N GLY A 370 8.91 14.34 7.70
CA GLY A 370 10.30 14.24 7.23
C GLY A 370 11.22 15.36 7.72
N ILE A 371 12.49 15.00 7.93
CA ILE A 371 13.56 15.90 8.36
C ILE A 371 14.01 16.73 7.15
N PRO A 372 13.97 18.08 7.22
CA PRO A 372 14.39 18.92 6.11
C PRO A 372 15.93 18.94 6.02
N LEU A 373 16.53 18.50 4.91
CA LEU A 373 17.94 18.80 4.62
C LEU A 373 18.11 20.21 4.04
N PHE A 374 17.09 20.69 3.35
CA PHE A 374 17.00 22.04 2.82
C PHE A 374 15.54 22.47 2.86
N GLN A 375 15.25 23.68 3.34
CA GLN A 375 13.89 24.20 3.39
C GLN A 375 13.91 25.72 3.17
N SER A 376 13.41 26.14 2.01
CA SER A 376 13.08 27.55 1.77
C SER A 376 11.80 27.95 2.53
N THR A 377 11.51 29.25 2.56
CA THR A 377 10.23 29.78 3.06
C THR A 377 9.00 29.20 2.35
N TYR A 378 9.13 28.68 1.12
CA TYR A 378 8.03 27.99 0.44
C TYR A 378 7.77 26.58 0.99
N GLY A 379 8.81 25.88 1.45
CA GLY A 379 8.64 24.59 2.14
C GLY A 379 7.82 24.75 3.43
N GLU A 380 8.11 25.79 4.23
CA GLU A 380 7.26 26.13 5.38
C GLU A 380 5.81 26.44 5.00
N GLN A 381 5.60 27.14 3.87
CA GLN A 381 4.25 27.46 3.39
C GLN A 381 3.48 26.20 3.00
N ILE A 382 4.13 25.18 2.43
CA ILE A 382 3.51 23.87 2.17
C ILE A 382 3.11 23.20 3.49
N THR A 383 4.02 23.13 4.47
CA THR A 383 3.72 22.54 5.79
C THR A 383 2.52 23.25 6.43
N LYS A 384 2.53 24.60 6.49
CA LYS A 384 1.41 25.42 7.00
C LYS A 384 0.11 25.18 6.21
N TYR A 385 0.18 25.09 4.88
CA TYR A 385 -0.97 24.84 4.02
C TYR A 385 -1.61 23.47 4.28
N VAL A 386 -0.81 22.40 4.28
CA VAL A 386 -1.28 21.02 4.54
C VAL A 386 -1.88 20.90 5.94
N LEU A 387 -1.23 21.46 6.96
CA LEU A 387 -1.78 21.49 8.32
C LEU A 387 -3.11 22.25 8.37
N SER A 388 -3.24 23.36 7.64
CA SER A 388 -4.53 24.06 7.55
C SER A 388 -5.64 23.23 6.88
N VAL A 389 -5.30 22.30 5.98
CA VAL A 389 -6.28 21.37 5.37
C VAL A 389 -6.71 20.31 6.37
N HIS A 390 -5.76 19.72 7.10
CA HIS A 390 -6.04 18.82 8.23
C HIS A 390 -6.96 19.49 9.25
N ASP A 391 -6.54 20.61 9.81
CA ASP A 391 -7.22 21.30 10.91
C ASP A 391 -8.64 21.79 10.51
N ARG A 392 -8.90 22.03 9.21
CA ARG A 392 -10.25 22.30 8.69
C ARG A 392 -11.12 21.04 8.52
N ALA A 393 -10.52 19.89 8.24
CA ALA A 393 -11.23 18.62 8.06
C ALA A 393 -11.55 17.94 9.38
N THR A 394 -10.63 18.01 10.35
CA THR A 394 -10.75 17.45 11.70
C THR A 394 -11.40 18.45 12.67
N GLY A 395 -10.95 19.71 12.68
CA GLY A 395 -11.19 20.63 13.80
C GLY A 395 -10.17 20.49 14.95
N GLU A 396 -9.15 19.65 14.78
CA GLU A 396 -8.05 19.41 15.73
C GLU A 396 -6.69 19.62 15.05
N HIS A 397 -5.70 20.14 15.78
CA HIS A 397 -4.36 20.33 15.23
C HIS A 397 -3.64 18.98 15.05
N ALA A 398 -2.94 18.81 13.93
CA ALA A 398 -2.21 17.58 13.66
C ALA A 398 -1.15 17.27 14.73
N THR A 399 -0.96 15.98 15.01
CA THR A 399 0.08 15.49 15.92
C THR A 399 0.90 14.41 15.26
N ALA A 400 1.97 13.95 15.92
CA ALA A 400 2.73 12.79 15.44
C ALA A 400 1.86 11.53 15.26
N LYS A 401 0.68 11.44 15.89
CA LYS A 401 -0.28 10.32 15.69
C LYS A 401 -1.11 10.42 14.42
N SER A 402 -1.23 11.61 13.83
CA SER A 402 -1.92 11.83 12.55
C SER A 402 -1.09 11.31 11.35
N LEU A 403 0.19 10.99 11.57
CA LEU A 403 1.12 10.51 10.56
C LEU A 403 1.02 8.99 10.39
N LEU A 404 1.05 8.52 9.15
CA LEU A 404 0.88 7.11 8.78
C LEU A 404 1.90 6.20 9.48
N ASN A 405 3.14 6.69 9.60
CA ASN A 405 4.25 5.93 10.16
C ASN A 405 4.42 6.07 11.68
N SER A 406 3.49 6.73 12.38
CA SER A 406 3.60 7.07 13.81
C SER A 406 3.92 5.88 14.72
N ALA A 407 3.49 4.68 14.31
CA ALA A 407 3.66 3.44 15.05
C ALA A 407 5.12 2.92 15.09
N PHE A 408 5.98 3.41 14.19
CA PHE A 408 7.42 3.11 14.13
C PHE A 408 8.29 4.19 14.76
N PHE A 409 7.70 5.33 15.16
CA PHE A 409 8.46 6.46 15.65
C PHE A 409 9.06 6.15 17.03
N SER A 410 10.38 6.26 17.14
CA SER A 410 11.06 6.30 18.44
C SER A 410 10.48 7.41 19.32
N SER A 411 10.66 7.29 20.64
CA SER A 411 10.13 8.29 21.58
C SER A 411 10.75 9.68 21.38
N ASP A 412 12.04 9.75 21.01
CA ASP A 412 12.71 11.00 20.67
C ASP A 412 12.15 11.59 19.34
N TYR A 413 11.96 10.77 18.30
CA TYR A 413 11.41 11.24 17.01
C TYR A 413 9.95 11.71 17.16
N THR A 414 9.13 10.99 17.93
CA THR A 414 7.76 11.38 18.27
C THR A 414 7.72 12.75 18.96
N ALA A 415 8.65 13.03 19.88
CA ALA A 415 8.72 14.31 20.56
C ALA A 415 9.06 15.45 19.57
N TRP A 416 10.11 15.26 18.76
CA TRP A 416 10.54 16.23 17.75
C TRP A 416 9.45 16.53 16.71
N VAL A 417 8.78 15.51 16.16
CA VAL A 417 7.68 15.70 15.21
C VAL A 417 6.57 16.55 15.84
N ASN A 418 6.16 16.27 17.07
CA ASN A 418 5.14 17.08 17.75
C ASN A 418 5.59 18.52 17.96
N GLU A 419 6.86 18.76 18.34
CA GLU A 419 7.42 20.10 18.48
C GLU A 419 7.43 20.86 17.12
N LYS A 420 7.93 20.21 16.07
CA LYS A 420 7.91 20.70 14.69
C LYS A 420 6.49 21.09 14.26
N LEU A 421 5.52 20.19 14.38
CA LEU A 421 4.12 20.46 14.00
C LEU A 421 3.54 21.66 14.76
N ASN A 422 3.69 21.69 16.09
CA ASN A 422 3.20 22.80 16.91
C ASN A 422 3.86 24.14 16.57
N SER A 423 5.13 24.15 16.13
CA SER A 423 5.86 25.37 15.75
C SER A 423 5.21 26.10 14.56
N TYR A 424 4.48 25.38 13.70
CA TYR A 424 3.73 25.92 12.57
C TYR A 424 2.36 26.52 12.97
N THR A 425 2.24 27.06 14.19
CA THR A 425 0.98 27.54 14.77
C THR A 425 0.27 28.53 13.83
N ILE A 426 -0.93 28.18 13.36
CA ILE A 426 -1.72 28.98 12.41
C ILE A 426 -2.33 30.19 13.14
N THR A 427 -1.52 31.22 13.36
CA THR A 427 -1.87 32.45 14.10
C THR A 427 -2.27 33.61 13.20
N GLU A 428 -1.88 33.59 11.93
CA GLU A 428 -2.37 34.50 10.91
C GLU A 428 -3.59 33.91 10.19
N PRO A 429 -4.58 34.74 9.77
CA PRO A 429 -5.65 34.26 8.90
C PRO A 429 -5.03 33.72 7.60
N PRO A 430 -5.59 32.66 7.00
CA PRO A 430 -5.05 32.09 5.78
C PRO A 430 -4.95 33.15 4.67
N LEU A 431 -3.95 32.97 3.80
CA LEU A 431 -3.72 33.76 2.59
C LEU A 431 -5.05 34.08 1.87
N PRO A 432 -5.21 35.29 1.31
CA PRO A 432 -6.51 35.89 1.04
C PRO A 432 -7.45 35.00 0.20
N ILE A 433 -8.45 34.47 0.90
CA ILE A 433 -9.73 33.90 0.43
C ILE A 433 -9.67 33.33 -1.01
N LEU A 434 -9.36 32.04 -1.07
CA LEU A 434 -10.02 31.15 -2.01
C LEU A 434 -11.53 31.28 -1.83
N ASP A 435 -12.23 31.52 -2.94
CA ASP A 435 -13.61 31.97 -3.03
C ASP A 435 -14.55 31.29 -2.01
N SER A 436 -15.13 32.09 -1.11
CA SER A 436 -16.06 31.64 -0.06
C SER A 436 -17.40 31.12 -0.59
N ASN A 437 -17.54 31.03 -1.92
CA ASN A 437 -18.65 30.37 -2.61
C ASN A 437 -18.49 28.85 -2.76
N ILE A 438 -17.45 28.23 -2.18
CA ILE A 438 -17.54 26.83 -1.74
C ILE A 438 -18.48 26.78 -0.52
N VAL A 439 -19.76 26.98 -0.80
CA VAL A 439 -20.85 26.66 0.11
C VAL A 439 -20.75 25.16 0.38
N LEU A 440 -20.54 24.77 1.64
CA LEU A 440 -20.72 23.40 2.10
C LEU A 440 -22.17 22.98 1.83
N GLY A 441 -22.38 22.36 0.67
CA GLY A 441 -23.67 22.21 0.00
C GLY A 441 -24.47 21.06 0.57
N SER A 442 -25.06 21.30 1.74
CA SER A 442 -25.86 20.35 2.52
C SER A 442 -25.06 19.18 3.14
N PRO A 443 -25.63 18.45 4.12
CA PRO A 443 -25.01 17.25 4.70
C PRO A 443 -24.79 16.07 3.73
N ARG A 444 -25.14 16.22 2.43
CA ARG A 444 -24.87 15.22 1.39
C ARG A 444 -23.50 15.37 0.73
N GLN A 445 -22.80 16.50 0.92
CA GLN A 445 -21.41 16.65 0.47
C GLN A 445 -20.41 16.16 1.54
N THR A 446 -20.58 14.92 2.00
CA THR A 446 -19.58 14.21 2.80
C THR A 446 -18.37 13.73 2.00
N ALA A 447 -18.27 14.10 0.71
CA ALA A 447 -17.15 13.93 -0.21
C ALA A 447 -15.88 14.77 0.15
N LEU A 448 -15.58 14.88 1.45
CA LEU A 448 -14.24 15.23 1.96
C LEU A 448 -13.32 14.01 2.02
N LEU A 449 -13.90 12.83 1.77
CA LEU A 449 -13.21 11.61 1.38
C LEU A 449 -13.21 11.56 -0.12
N SER A 450 -12.06 11.89 -0.69
CA SER A 450 -11.70 11.80 -2.11
C SER A 450 -12.83 11.35 -3.05
N ASP A 451 -13.23 12.24 -3.97
CA ASP A 451 -13.45 11.75 -5.33
C ASP A 451 -12.24 10.86 -5.66
N THR A 452 -12.46 9.59 -5.96
CA THR A 452 -11.37 8.71 -6.38
C THR A 452 -11.01 9.09 -7.81
N TRP A 453 -10.13 10.09 -7.91
CA TRP A 453 -9.53 10.67 -9.13
C TRP A 453 -8.66 9.65 -9.89
N THR A 454 -9.22 8.47 -10.18
CA THR A 454 -8.99 7.79 -11.46
C THR A 454 -9.02 8.80 -12.59
N SER A 455 -8.13 8.68 -13.57
CA SER A 455 -7.99 9.70 -14.61
C SER A 455 -9.35 10.03 -15.25
N GLU A 456 -9.74 11.31 -15.24
CA GLU A 456 -10.99 11.75 -15.89
C GLU A 456 -10.99 11.37 -17.37
N LYS A 457 -9.79 11.37 -17.97
CA LYS A 457 -9.52 10.76 -19.26
C LYS A 457 -9.54 9.24 -19.16
N LEU A 458 -10.42 8.68 -19.96
CA LEU A 458 -10.34 7.28 -20.35
C LEU A 458 -9.20 7.10 -21.35
N TRP A 459 -8.94 5.85 -21.69
CA TRP A 459 -8.05 5.47 -22.78
C TRP A 459 -8.61 6.06 -24.10
N ASP A 460 -8.06 7.19 -24.55
CA ASP A 460 -8.47 7.90 -25.80
C ASP A 460 -8.15 7.10 -27.09
N HIS A 461 -7.68 5.85 -26.96
CA HIS A 461 -7.25 4.96 -28.03
C HIS A 461 -7.76 3.54 -27.76
N ASP A 462 -8.08 2.84 -28.86
CA ASP A 462 -8.58 1.47 -28.87
C ASP A 462 -7.57 0.47 -28.25
N PRO A 463 -7.89 -0.13 -27.08
CA PRO A 463 -6.99 -1.03 -26.36
C PRO A 463 -6.85 -2.41 -27.03
N SER A 464 -7.62 -2.73 -28.08
CA SER A 464 -7.47 -4.01 -28.79
C SER A 464 -6.08 -4.20 -29.42
N ARG A 465 -5.32 -3.10 -29.59
CA ARG A 465 -3.93 -3.12 -30.06
C ARG A 465 -2.92 -3.60 -29.03
N SER A 466 -3.22 -3.51 -27.72
CA SER A 466 -2.37 -4.05 -26.65
C SER A 466 -2.72 -5.49 -26.27
N ALA A 467 -3.81 -6.04 -26.82
CA ALA A 467 -4.23 -7.41 -26.59
C ALA A 467 -3.19 -8.42 -27.11
N GLU A 468 -2.52 -9.11 -26.19
CA GLU A 468 -1.54 -10.15 -26.54
C GLU A 468 -2.26 -11.39 -27.13
N THR A 469 -1.73 -11.93 -28.24
CA THR A 469 -2.28 -13.11 -28.92
C THR A 469 -1.20 -14.18 -29.14
N VAL A 470 -1.58 -15.45 -29.24
CA VAL A 470 -0.63 -16.52 -29.61
C VAL A 470 -0.15 -16.30 -31.06
N PRO A 471 1.18 -16.31 -31.32
CA PRO A 471 1.70 -16.24 -32.68
C PRO A 471 1.37 -17.53 -33.45
N MET A 472 0.72 -17.40 -34.61
CA MET A 472 0.10 -18.53 -35.33
C MET A 472 1.03 -19.74 -35.55
N LYS A 473 2.30 -19.48 -35.89
CA LYS A 473 3.35 -20.51 -36.08
C LYS A 473 3.55 -21.49 -34.92
N PHE A 474 3.12 -21.14 -33.69
CA PHE A 474 3.17 -22.03 -32.54
C PHE A 474 1.92 -22.90 -32.46
N VAL A 475 0.74 -22.38 -32.83
CA VAL A 475 -0.52 -23.15 -32.94
C VAL A 475 -0.37 -24.21 -34.02
N GLU A 476 0.04 -23.78 -35.22
CA GLU A 476 0.32 -24.67 -36.37
C GLU A 476 1.26 -25.82 -35.96
N ARG A 477 2.32 -25.53 -35.19
CA ARG A 477 3.27 -26.56 -34.72
C ARG A 477 2.72 -27.53 -33.66
N TYR A 478 1.77 -27.08 -32.85
CA TYR A 478 1.08 -27.95 -31.90
C TYR A 478 0.16 -28.92 -32.66
N GLU A 479 -0.64 -28.41 -33.59
CA GLU A 479 -1.54 -29.23 -34.44
C GLU A 479 -0.79 -30.25 -35.30
N HIS A 480 0.47 -29.97 -35.68
CA HIS A 480 1.33 -30.87 -36.43
C HIS A 480 2.17 -31.82 -35.56
N ASP A 481 1.77 -32.05 -34.30
CA ASP A 481 2.29 -33.10 -33.40
C ASP A 481 3.77 -32.97 -32.99
N ILE A 482 4.35 -31.75 -33.02
CA ILE A 482 5.76 -31.48 -32.67
C ILE A 482 5.90 -30.92 -31.24
N ALA A 483 5.13 -31.44 -30.28
CA ALA A 483 5.12 -30.96 -28.91
C ALA A 483 5.19 -32.08 -27.85
N THR A 484 5.93 -31.82 -26.77
CA THR A 484 5.89 -32.65 -25.56
C THR A 484 4.88 -32.05 -24.58
N SER A 485 3.69 -32.64 -24.48
CA SER A 485 2.63 -32.27 -23.54
C SER A 485 3.04 -32.57 -22.09
N ALA A 486 2.78 -31.65 -21.16
CA ALA A 486 2.82 -31.90 -19.72
C ALA A 486 1.41 -31.69 -19.15
N ARG A 487 0.66 -32.78 -18.97
CA ARG A 487 -0.71 -32.71 -18.45
C ARG A 487 -0.73 -32.34 -16.98
N GLN A 488 -1.09 -31.09 -16.71
CA GLN A 488 -1.53 -30.64 -15.39
C GLN A 488 -3.05 -30.45 -15.48
N ARG A 489 -3.79 -31.17 -14.62
CA ARG A 489 -5.26 -31.10 -14.55
C ARG A 489 -5.65 -30.23 -13.36
N SER A 490 -6.50 -29.24 -13.59
CA SER A 490 -7.31 -28.66 -12.51
C SER A 490 -8.53 -29.53 -12.20
N PRO A 491 -9.10 -29.43 -10.98
CA PRO A 491 -10.42 -29.96 -10.70
C PRO A 491 -11.49 -29.29 -11.57
N PRO A 492 -12.61 -29.97 -11.88
CA PRO A 492 -13.72 -29.35 -12.59
C PRO A 492 -14.35 -28.23 -11.75
N VAL A 493 -14.54 -27.05 -12.34
CA VAL A 493 -15.28 -25.95 -11.73
C VAL A 493 -16.79 -26.14 -11.99
N GLU A 494 -17.60 -26.04 -10.94
CA GLU A 494 -19.01 -26.48 -10.93
C GLU A 494 -20.02 -25.52 -11.59
N TYR A 495 -19.56 -24.57 -12.42
CA TYR A 495 -20.40 -23.44 -12.91
C TYR A 495 -20.89 -23.57 -14.37
N GLY A 496 -21.06 -24.78 -14.88
CA GLY A 496 -21.61 -25.04 -16.22
C GLY A 496 -20.70 -24.60 -17.39
N VAL A 497 -19.61 -23.90 -17.11
CA VAL A 497 -18.52 -23.60 -18.04
C VAL A 497 -17.59 -24.80 -18.05
N SER A 498 -17.58 -25.52 -19.17
CA SER A 498 -16.68 -26.65 -19.36
C SER A 498 -15.30 -26.11 -19.77
N ARG A 499 -14.21 -26.60 -19.16
CA ARG A 499 -13.38 -27.68 -19.75
C ARG A 499 -12.13 -28.01 -18.91
N GLU A 500 -11.55 -29.19 -19.17
CA GLU A 500 -10.15 -29.46 -18.80
C GLU A 500 -9.24 -28.49 -19.59
N TRP A 501 -8.24 -27.89 -18.94
CA TRP A 501 -7.18 -27.14 -19.62
C TRP A 501 -5.88 -27.95 -19.69
N GLU A 502 -5.12 -27.78 -20.78
CA GLU A 502 -3.79 -28.40 -20.93
C GLU A 502 -2.73 -27.32 -21.19
N VAL A 503 -1.66 -27.34 -20.39
CA VAL A 503 -0.46 -26.53 -20.59
C VAL A 503 0.48 -27.27 -21.54
N THR A 504 0.74 -26.72 -22.73
CA THR A 504 1.78 -27.28 -23.63
C THR A 504 2.85 -26.25 -23.98
N THR A 505 4.11 -26.70 -23.96
CA THR A 505 5.28 -25.94 -24.42
C THR A 505 5.71 -26.39 -25.81
N VAL A 506 5.50 -25.52 -26.81
CA VAL A 506 5.98 -25.72 -28.19
C VAL A 506 7.38 -25.12 -28.33
N LYS A 507 8.30 -25.83 -29.01
CA LYS A 507 9.67 -25.36 -29.26
C LYS A 507 9.88 -24.98 -30.72
N ASP A 508 10.43 -23.79 -30.97
CA ASP A 508 10.79 -23.27 -32.29
C ASP A 508 12.14 -22.54 -32.28
N SER A 509 13.08 -22.99 -33.13
CA SER A 509 14.43 -22.43 -33.29
C SER A 509 15.14 -22.08 -31.97
N GLY A 510 15.04 -22.96 -30.97
CA GLY A 510 15.66 -22.79 -29.65
C GLY A 510 14.86 -21.92 -28.67
N LYS A 511 13.75 -21.30 -29.09
CA LYS A 511 12.79 -20.62 -28.20
C LYS A 511 11.66 -21.57 -27.84
N SER A 512 11.27 -21.59 -26.57
CA SER A 512 10.03 -22.23 -26.10
C SER A 512 8.91 -21.21 -25.99
N PHE A 513 7.70 -21.62 -26.32
CA PHE A 513 6.48 -20.86 -26.08
C PHE A 513 5.44 -21.78 -25.46
N SER A 514 4.93 -21.41 -24.29
CA SER A 514 3.87 -22.15 -23.61
C SER A 514 2.51 -21.60 -24.02
N MET A 515 1.50 -22.46 -24.11
CA MET A 515 0.12 -22.10 -24.43
C MET A 515 -0.86 -22.91 -23.61
N LEU A 516 -1.95 -22.28 -23.20
CA LEU A 516 -3.06 -22.89 -22.47
C LEU A 516 -4.07 -23.28 -23.53
N CYS A 517 -4.22 -24.59 -23.69
CA CYS A 517 -5.26 -25.17 -24.51
C CYS A 517 -6.52 -25.30 -23.66
N LYS A 518 -7.53 -24.50 -23.98
CA LYS A 518 -8.90 -24.61 -23.47
C LYS A 518 -9.72 -25.22 -24.60
N GLU A 519 -10.08 -26.48 -24.47
CA GLU A 519 -11.15 -27.05 -25.27
C GLU A 519 -12.41 -26.18 -24.99
N THR A 520 -13.16 -25.68 -26.00
CA THR A 520 -14.40 -24.81 -25.96
C THR A 520 -15.70 -25.43 -26.52
N PRO A 521 -16.85 -25.67 -25.81
CA PRO A 521 -18.07 -26.09 -26.53
C PRO A 521 -18.61 -24.93 -27.39
N PHE A 522 -18.13 -23.73 -27.08
CA PHE A 522 -18.50 -22.44 -27.64
C PHE A 522 -17.26 -21.71 -28.15
N ALA A 523 -16.21 -22.44 -28.59
CA ALA A 523 -14.89 -21.86 -28.91
C ALA A 523 -14.95 -20.65 -29.86
N ALA A 524 -15.67 -20.78 -30.99
CA ALA A 524 -15.82 -19.69 -31.95
C ALA A 524 -16.58 -18.47 -31.38
N TRP A 525 -17.55 -18.72 -30.49
CA TRP A 525 -18.31 -17.68 -29.79
C TRP A 525 -17.44 -16.99 -28.74
N GLU A 526 -16.71 -17.73 -27.92
CA GLU A 526 -15.78 -17.17 -26.94
C GLU A 526 -14.66 -16.37 -27.62
N LEU A 527 -14.15 -16.80 -28.77
CA LEU A 527 -13.18 -16.03 -29.56
C LEU A 527 -13.78 -14.69 -30.01
N GLU A 528 -15.00 -14.67 -30.56
CA GLU A 528 -15.67 -13.42 -30.95
C GLU A 528 -15.87 -12.49 -29.75
N LYS A 529 -16.27 -13.07 -28.62
CA LYS A 529 -16.49 -12.37 -27.35
C LYS A 529 -15.19 -11.78 -26.79
N ALA A 530 -14.07 -12.53 -26.81
CA ALA A 530 -12.74 -12.05 -26.43
C ALA A 530 -12.25 -10.91 -27.33
N VAL A 531 -12.44 -11.02 -28.66
CA VAL A 531 -12.14 -9.92 -29.60
C VAL A 531 -12.91 -8.66 -29.25
N ARG A 532 -14.21 -8.77 -28.91
CA ARG A 532 -15.02 -7.62 -28.48
C ARG A 532 -14.56 -7.08 -27.12
N ALA A 533 -14.23 -7.94 -26.16
CA ALA A 533 -13.75 -7.55 -24.83
C ALA A 533 -12.43 -6.79 -24.90
N SER A 534 -11.54 -7.13 -25.83
CA SER A 534 -10.25 -6.43 -26.01
C SER A 534 -10.39 -4.95 -26.39
N ALA A 535 -11.54 -4.51 -26.91
CA ALA A 535 -11.82 -3.10 -27.17
C ALA A 535 -12.18 -2.31 -25.89
N TYR A 536 -12.55 -2.99 -24.79
CA TYR A 536 -12.94 -2.37 -23.50
C TYR A 536 -11.89 -2.58 -22.41
N TYR A 537 -11.07 -3.64 -22.51
CA TYR A 537 -10.20 -4.12 -21.44
C TYR A 537 -8.76 -4.35 -21.96
N PRO A 538 -7.75 -3.54 -21.56
CA PRO A 538 -6.41 -3.52 -22.19
C PRO A 538 -5.55 -4.76 -22.06
N TRP A 539 -5.85 -5.67 -21.12
CA TRP A 539 -5.07 -6.89 -20.90
C TRP A 539 -5.80 -8.19 -21.27
N VAL A 540 -6.93 -8.08 -21.97
CA VAL A 540 -7.62 -9.24 -22.57
C VAL A 540 -6.66 -10.01 -23.49
N ARG A 541 -6.69 -11.34 -23.33
CA ARG A 541 -5.95 -12.26 -24.17
C ARG A 541 -6.89 -12.82 -25.21
N VAL A 542 -6.78 -12.33 -26.44
CA VAL A 542 -7.56 -12.89 -27.55
C VAL A 542 -6.95 -14.24 -27.93
N PRO A 543 -7.68 -15.36 -27.77
CA PRO A 543 -7.15 -16.68 -28.09
C PRO A 543 -6.97 -16.86 -29.61
N ARG A 544 -6.29 -17.93 -29.99
CA ARG A 544 -6.41 -18.51 -31.34
C ARG A 544 -7.32 -19.72 -31.27
N ILE A 545 -8.11 -19.96 -32.32
CA ILE A 545 -8.86 -21.20 -32.47
C ILE A 545 -8.12 -22.12 -33.46
N SER A 546 -8.04 -23.43 -33.17
CA SER A 546 -7.55 -24.45 -34.11
C SER A 546 -8.60 -24.88 -35.12
N ASP A 547 -8.17 -25.66 -36.12
CA ASP A 547 -9.06 -26.46 -36.97
C ASP A 547 -9.86 -27.53 -36.17
N SER A 548 -9.56 -27.71 -34.88
CA SER A 548 -10.22 -28.65 -33.95
C SER A 548 -11.10 -27.96 -32.89
N ASP A 549 -11.46 -26.68 -33.07
CA ASP A 549 -12.26 -25.88 -32.14
C ASP A 549 -11.68 -25.81 -30.70
N LEU A 550 -10.35 -25.88 -30.56
CA LEU A 550 -9.64 -25.65 -29.31
C LEU A 550 -9.14 -24.20 -29.26
N LEU A 551 -9.25 -23.55 -28.10
CA LEU A 551 -8.73 -22.20 -27.87
C LEU A 551 -7.34 -22.25 -27.26
N TYR A 552 -6.42 -21.49 -27.85
CA TYR A 552 -5.05 -21.33 -27.39
C TYR A 552 -4.84 -19.92 -26.87
N PHE A 553 -4.65 -19.82 -25.56
CA PHE A 553 -4.24 -18.60 -24.90
C PHE A 553 -2.71 -18.60 -24.72
N PRO A 554 -2.05 -17.43 -24.79
CA PRO A 554 -0.62 -17.35 -24.52
C PRO A 554 -0.37 -17.62 -23.03
N ILE A 555 0.38 -18.68 -22.69
CA ILE A 555 0.77 -18.88 -21.28
C ILE A 555 1.84 -17.89 -20.92
N VAL A 556 1.63 -17.33 -19.75
CA VAL A 556 2.65 -16.72 -18.93
C VAL A 556 2.63 -17.51 -17.61
N GLU A 557 3.76 -17.68 -16.94
CA GLU A 557 3.84 -18.41 -15.66
C GLU A 557 2.89 -17.76 -14.66
N HIS A 558 1.70 -18.32 -14.40
CA HIS A 558 0.62 -17.68 -13.62
C HIS A 558 -0.10 -18.74 -12.76
N GLU A 559 -0.67 -18.30 -11.65
CA GLU A 559 -1.49 -19.10 -10.73
C GLU A 559 -2.93 -18.57 -10.72
N LEU A 560 -3.94 -19.43 -10.51
CA LEU A 560 -5.34 -19.01 -10.39
C LEU A 560 -5.54 -18.26 -9.07
N GLU A 561 -6.29 -17.15 -9.11
CA GLU A 561 -6.63 -16.37 -7.91
C GLU A 561 -7.38 -17.24 -6.88
N SER A 562 -8.24 -18.16 -7.34
CA SER A 562 -8.88 -19.16 -6.48
C SER A 562 -7.89 -20.05 -5.73
N ASP A 563 -6.80 -20.46 -6.37
CA ASP A 563 -5.82 -21.38 -5.78
C ASP A 563 -4.96 -20.66 -4.75
N ILE A 564 -4.58 -19.41 -5.03
CA ILE A 564 -3.91 -18.50 -4.08
C ILE A 564 -4.81 -18.28 -2.85
N ARG A 565 -6.11 -18.05 -3.05
CA ARG A 565 -7.06 -17.79 -1.96
C ARG A 565 -7.36 -19.04 -1.13
N LEU A 566 -7.51 -20.21 -1.75
CA LEU A 566 -7.63 -21.49 -1.04
C LEU A 566 -6.35 -21.75 -0.21
N ARG A 567 -5.16 -21.60 -0.79
CA ARG A 567 -3.88 -21.71 -0.06
C ARG A 567 -3.81 -20.75 1.14
N TYR A 568 -4.24 -19.51 0.97
CA TYR A 568 -4.26 -18.51 2.04
C TYR A 568 -5.18 -18.92 3.20
N ILE A 569 -6.41 -19.36 2.90
CA ILE A 569 -7.39 -19.80 3.90
C ILE A 569 -6.90 -21.07 4.62
N GLU A 570 -6.43 -22.07 3.88
CA GLU A 570 -5.92 -23.33 4.45
C GLU A 570 -4.62 -23.14 5.24
N GLY A 571 -3.82 -22.12 4.89
CA GLY A 571 -2.67 -21.66 5.67
C GLY A 571 -3.03 -20.92 6.96
N GLY A 572 -4.33 -20.70 7.23
CA GLY A 572 -4.82 -20.01 8.43
C GLY A 572 -4.83 -18.48 8.32
N SER A 573 -5.11 -17.95 7.12
CA SER A 573 -5.29 -16.51 6.82
C SER A 573 -4.17 -15.59 7.32
N ASN A 574 -2.92 -16.08 7.30
CA ASN A 574 -1.75 -15.37 7.83
C ASN A 574 -0.62 -15.14 6.81
N ASN A 575 -0.68 -15.75 5.62
CA ASN A 575 0.34 -15.55 4.60
C ASN A 575 0.19 -14.15 3.97
N TRP A 576 1.12 -13.25 4.30
CA TRP A 576 1.11 -11.89 3.78
C TRP A 576 1.34 -11.83 2.27
N ASP A 577 2.15 -12.72 1.69
CA ASP A 577 2.50 -12.65 0.26
C ASP A 577 1.30 -13.05 -0.62
N ASP A 578 0.50 -14.03 -0.17
CA ASP A 578 -0.77 -14.38 -0.79
C ASP A 578 -1.79 -13.23 -0.60
N ALA A 579 -1.90 -12.65 0.60
CA ALA A 579 -2.83 -11.53 0.85
C ALA A 579 -2.49 -10.26 0.05
N GLU A 580 -1.21 -9.88 -0.05
CA GLU A 580 -0.74 -8.78 -0.90
C GLU A 580 -1.09 -9.05 -2.36
N THR A 581 -0.93 -10.30 -2.81
CA THR A 581 -1.24 -10.73 -4.17
C THR A 581 -2.74 -10.62 -4.45
N LEU A 582 -3.60 -11.12 -3.56
CA LEU A 582 -5.05 -11.06 -3.71
C LEU A 582 -5.59 -9.62 -3.67
N LEU A 583 -5.12 -8.79 -2.73
CA LEU A 583 -5.47 -7.37 -2.68
C LEU A 583 -5.03 -6.60 -3.94
N HIS A 584 -3.84 -6.91 -4.48
CA HIS A 584 -3.36 -6.33 -5.74
C HIS A 584 -4.30 -6.68 -6.89
N VAL A 585 -4.61 -7.97 -7.05
CA VAL A 585 -5.49 -8.48 -8.12
C VAL A 585 -6.86 -7.83 -8.03
N GLU A 586 -7.43 -7.71 -6.85
CA GLU A 586 -8.74 -7.09 -6.64
C GLU A 586 -8.77 -5.60 -6.97
N MET A 587 -7.71 -4.86 -6.63
CA MET A 587 -7.57 -3.45 -7.04
C MET A 587 -7.43 -3.28 -8.55
N VAL A 588 -6.75 -4.21 -9.21
CA VAL A 588 -6.56 -4.20 -10.65
C VAL A 588 -7.85 -4.61 -11.38
N LYS A 589 -8.60 -5.60 -10.87
CA LYS A 589 -9.96 -5.92 -11.35
C LYS A 589 -10.89 -4.72 -11.22
N ALA A 590 -10.90 -4.04 -10.07
CA ALA A 590 -11.76 -2.87 -9.83
C ALA A 590 -11.48 -1.71 -10.81
N GLU A 591 -10.20 -1.38 -11.05
CA GLU A 591 -9.78 -0.38 -12.05
C GLU A 591 -10.28 -0.74 -13.46
N LEU A 592 -9.95 -1.94 -13.96
CA LEU A 592 -10.30 -2.36 -15.32
C LEU A 592 -11.81 -2.37 -15.58
N MET A 593 -12.58 -2.82 -14.60
CA MET A 593 -14.03 -2.84 -14.69
C MET A 593 -14.59 -1.43 -14.67
N LEU A 594 -14.09 -0.56 -13.79
CA LEU A 594 -14.51 0.84 -13.73
C LEU A 594 -14.21 1.59 -15.04
N ASP A 595 -13.04 1.40 -15.64
CA ASP A 595 -12.67 2.00 -16.93
C ASP A 595 -13.60 1.54 -18.07
N ALA A 596 -13.83 0.22 -18.20
CA ALA A 596 -14.73 -0.34 -19.20
C ALA A 596 -16.18 0.16 -19.03
N TYR A 597 -16.64 0.31 -17.78
CA TYR A 597 -17.97 0.82 -17.45
C TYR A 597 -18.07 2.33 -17.74
N LYS A 598 -17.08 3.13 -17.34
CA LYS A 598 -16.99 4.56 -17.68
C LYS A 598 -17.04 4.79 -19.18
N TRP A 599 -16.24 4.05 -19.95
CA TRP A 599 -16.23 4.15 -21.41
C TRP A 599 -17.59 3.78 -22.02
N SER A 600 -18.21 2.71 -21.51
CA SER A 600 -19.56 2.31 -21.91
C SER A 600 -20.64 3.35 -21.58
N LEU A 601 -20.62 3.91 -20.37
CA LEU A 601 -21.60 4.91 -19.88
C LEU A 601 -21.52 6.21 -20.69
N ARG A 602 -20.31 6.60 -21.09
CA ARG A 602 -20.05 7.81 -21.87
C ARG A 602 -20.31 7.65 -23.38
N ASP A 603 -20.46 6.44 -23.92
CA ASP A 603 -20.79 6.21 -25.34
C ASP A 603 -22.33 6.10 -25.58
N PRO A 604 -22.96 7.08 -26.27
CA PRO A 604 -24.39 7.01 -26.62
C PRO A 604 -24.73 5.88 -27.61
N ALA A 605 -23.75 5.27 -28.30
CA ALA A 605 -23.97 4.08 -29.11
C ALA A 605 -24.06 2.80 -28.26
N VAL A 606 -23.36 2.74 -27.11
CA VAL A 606 -23.49 1.65 -26.13
C VAL A 606 -24.82 1.76 -25.36
N GLN A 607 -25.22 2.96 -24.93
CA GLN A 607 -26.52 3.17 -24.26
C GLN A 607 -27.74 2.89 -25.17
N ARG A 608 -27.55 2.71 -26.48
CA ARG A 608 -28.59 2.27 -27.44
C ARG A 608 -28.52 0.79 -27.79
N LYS A 609 -27.59 0.02 -27.22
CA LYS A 609 -27.56 -1.45 -27.36
C LYS A 609 -28.70 -2.06 -26.55
N HIS A 610 -29.24 -3.17 -27.04
CA HIS A 610 -30.07 -4.03 -26.22
C HIS A 610 -29.18 -4.89 -25.33
N SER A 611 -29.66 -5.19 -24.12
CA SER A 611 -29.07 -6.18 -23.22
C SER A 611 -28.90 -7.53 -23.92
N ASP A 612 -27.73 -8.13 -23.75
CA ASP A 612 -27.33 -9.40 -24.37
C ASP A 612 -28.15 -10.59 -23.85
N GLU A 613 -27.94 -11.74 -24.48
CA GLU A 613 -28.63 -13.01 -24.24
C GLU A 613 -28.66 -13.45 -22.76
N LEU A 614 -27.64 -13.09 -21.97
CA LEU A 614 -27.58 -13.37 -20.53
C LEU A 614 -28.79 -12.83 -19.76
N LEU A 615 -29.23 -11.59 -20.02
CA LEU A 615 -30.39 -11.03 -19.31
C LEU A 615 -31.69 -11.74 -19.70
N ARG A 616 -31.80 -12.19 -20.96
CA ARG A 616 -32.94 -12.99 -21.42
C ARG A 616 -32.95 -14.36 -20.73
N SER A 617 -31.82 -15.05 -20.72
CA SER A 617 -31.65 -16.34 -20.04
C SER A 617 -31.94 -16.24 -18.53
N LEU A 618 -31.52 -15.15 -17.88
CA LEU A 618 -31.89 -14.85 -16.49
C LEU A 618 -33.40 -14.72 -16.33
N LEU A 619 -34.04 -13.82 -17.09
CA LEU A 619 -35.49 -13.61 -17.01
C LEU A 619 -36.28 -14.91 -17.25
N GLU A 620 -35.85 -15.73 -18.22
CA GLU A 620 -36.41 -17.06 -18.49
C GLU A 620 -36.24 -18.02 -17.30
N LYS A 621 -35.04 -18.12 -16.71
CA LYS A 621 -34.78 -18.93 -15.51
C LYS A 621 -35.58 -18.47 -14.29
N VAL A 622 -35.69 -17.15 -14.02
CA VAL A 622 -36.46 -16.67 -12.85
C VAL A 622 -37.97 -16.87 -13.05
N ALA A 623 -38.47 -16.69 -14.27
CA ALA A 623 -39.86 -17.03 -14.62
C ALA A 623 -40.12 -18.54 -14.43
N ALA A 624 -39.20 -19.39 -14.89
CA ALA A 624 -39.26 -20.85 -14.80
C ALA A 624 -38.62 -21.44 -13.53
N LYS A 625 -38.49 -20.66 -12.44
CA LYS A 625 -37.75 -21.04 -11.21
C LYS A 625 -38.06 -22.43 -10.64
N GLU A 626 -39.30 -22.89 -10.70
CA GLU A 626 -39.67 -24.26 -10.28
C GLU A 626 -39.02 -25.31 -11.19
N THR A 627 -39.10 -25.13 -12.51
CA THR A 627 -38.46 -25.99 -13.49
C THR A 627 -36.94 -25.95 -13.37
N THR A 628 -36.34 -24.76 -13.24
CA THR A 628 -34.89 -24.60 -13.07
C THR A 628 -34.38 -25.25 -11.78
N LEU A 629 -35.10 -25.12 -10.66
CA LEU A 629 -34.74 -25.82 -9.42
C LEU A 629 -34.95 -27.34 -9.52
N ARG A 630 -36.00 -27.81 -10.23
CA ARG A 630 -36.20 -29.24 -10.53
C ARG A 630 -35.11 -29.83 -11.44
N GLU A 631 -34.58 -29.04 -12.38
CA GLU A 631 -33.45 -29.41 -13.24
C GLU A 631 -32.14 -29.54 -12.44
N LEU A 632 -31.95 -28.70 -11.42
CA LEU A 632 -30.77 -28.74 -10.54
C LEU A 632 -30.87 -29.84 -9.48
N TYR A 633 -32.00 -29.98 -8.78
CA TYR A 633 -32.11 -30.81 -7.57
C TYR A 633 -33.06 -32.01 -7.68
N GLY A 634 -33.82 -32.15 -8.76
CA GLY A 634 -34.92 -33.11 -8.89
C GLY A 634 -36.23 -32.60 -8.25
N ASP A 635 -37.23 -33.48 -8.13
CA ASP A 635 -38.57 -33.11 -7.63
C ASP A 635 -38.62 -32.78 -6.12
N GLU A 636 -37.63 -33.22 -5.35
CA GLU A 636 -37.51 -32.97 -3.91
C GLU A 636 -36.06 -32.66 -3.51
N ILE A 637 -35.87 -31.70 -2.60
CA ILE A 637 -34.57 -31.38 -2.01
C ILE A 637 -34.41 -32.15 -0.70
N GLN A 638 -33.35 -32.96 -0.63
CA GLN A 638 -32.89 -33.58 0.62
C GLN A 638 -32.18 -32.53 1.48
N LEU A 639 -32.89 -31.93 2.43
CA LEU A 639 -32.31 -30.91 3.32
C LEU A 639 -31.55 -31.56 4.49
N GLN A 640 -32.10 -32.61 5.11
CA GLN A 640 -31.44 -33.31 6.22
C GLN A 640 -31.60 -34.83 6.06
N PRO A 641 -30.81 -35.67 6.76
CA PRO A 641 -30.99 -37.12 6.71
C PRO A 641 -32.41 -37.56 7.09
N GLY A 642 -33.21 -37.95 6.08
CA GLY A 642 -34.62 -38.32 6.24
C GLY A 642 -35.62 -37.17 6.14
N VAL A 643 -35.19 -35.96 5.79
CA VAL A 643 -36.03 -34.78 5.56
C VAL A 643 -35.89 -34.33 4.11
N SER A 644 -36.84 -34.78 3.29
CA SER A 644 -37.02 -34.37 1.90
C SER A 644 -38.17 -33.37 1.83
N VAL A 645 -38.04 -32.33 1.01
CA VAL A 645 -39.06 -31.29 0.79
C VAL A 645 -39.27 -31.08 -0.69
N ALA A 646 -40.52 -31.08 -1.16
CA ALA A 646 -40.82 -30.84 -2.58
C ALA A 646 -40.39 -29.42 -3.01
N ILE A 647 -39.97 -29.25 -4.27
CA ILE A 647 -39.47 -27.96 -4.78
C ILE A 647 -40.48 -26.82 -4.57
N GLU A 648 -41.77 -27.08 -4.80
CA GLU A 648 -42.82 -26.07 -4.57
C GLU A 648 -42.95 -25.70 -3.09
N GLU A 649 -42.87 -26.69 -2.19
CA GLU A 649 -42.94 -26.46 -0.74
C GLU A 649 -41.72 -25.65 -0.29
N PHE A 650 -40.50 -26.03 -0.70
CA PHE A 650 -39.25 -25.33 -0.38
C PHE A 650 -39.27 -23.85 -0.79
N LEU A 651 -39.78 -23.58 -2.00
CA LEU A 651 -39.95 -22.21 -2.50
C LEU A 651 -40.91 -21.37 -1.64
N ASP A 652 -41.93 -21.99 -1.04
CA ASP A 652 -42.93 -21.34 -0.21
C ASP A 652 -42.59 -21.32 1.29
N MET A 653 -41.52 -21.99 1.73
CA MET A 653 -41.08 -21.97 3.13
C MET A 653 -40.68 -20.56 3.58
N GLN A 654 -41.08 -20.24 4.82
CA GLN A 654 -40.73 -19.01 5.51
C GLN A 654 -39.30 -19.11 6.07
N TRP A 655 -38.41 -18.26 5.58
CA TRP A 655 -37.02 -18.20 6.07
C TRP A 655 -36.92 -17.40 7.37
N ILE A 656 -36.15 -17.89 8.32
CA ILE A 656 -35.79 -17.21 9.57
C ILE A 656 -34.27 -17.32 9.71
N ILE A 657 -33.54 -16.21 9.58
CA ILE A 657 -32.07 -16.20 9.66
C ILE A 657 -31.68 -15.35 10.86
N ASN A 658 -30.96 -15.93 11.82
CA ASN A 658 -30.55 -15.26 13.07
C ASN A 658 -31.72 -14.57 13.81
N ASN A 659 -32.85 -15.26 13.92
CA ASN A 659 -34.14 -14.78 14.47
C ASN A 659 -34.88 -13.71 13.64
N GLU A 660 -34.32 -13.22 12.53
CA GLU A 660 -35.00 -12.29 11.62
C GLU A 660 -35.77 -13.06 10.54
N ARG A 661 -37.05 -12.70 10.33
CA ARG A 661 -37.92 -13.32 9.31
C ARG A 661 -37.69 -12.70 7.94
N TYR A 662 -37.50 -13.52 6.90
CA TYR A 662 -37.34 -13.12 5.48
C TYR A 662 -38.55 -13.56 4.65
N PRO A 663 -38.85 -12.97 3.48
CA PRO A 663 -39.94 -13.48 2.61
C PRO A 663 -39.65 -14.92 2.16
N SER A 664 -40.64 -15.61 1.57
CA SER A 664 -40.36 -16.93 0.99
C SER A 664 -39.45 -16.80 -0.24
N LEU A 665 -38.71 -17.86 -0.59
CA LEU A 665 -37.81 -17.82 -1.74
C LEU A 665 -38.57 -17.51 -3.04
N ARG A 666 -39.80 -18.03 -3.18
CA ARG A 666 -40.73 -17.66 -4.25
C ARG A 666 -40.95 -16.15 -4.32
N GLN A 667 -41.33 -15.50 -3.22
CA GLN A 667 -41.60 -14.06 -3.16
C GLN A 667 -40.36 -13.22 -3.51
N MET A 668 -39.18 -13.65 -3.08
CA MET A 668 -37.93 -12.96 -3.38
C MET A 668 -37.52 -13.12 -4.85
N LEU A 669 -37.69 -14.31 -5.43
CA LEU A 669 -37.45 -14.57 -6.85
C LEU A 669 -38.48 -13.87 -7.76
N ASP A 670 -39.75 -13.82 -7.37
CA ASP A 670 -40.78 -13.04 -8.07
C ASP A 670 -40.42 -11.55 -8.09
N ARG A 671 -39.95 -11.00 -6.95
CA ARG A 671 -39.46 -9.61 -6.92
C ARG A 671 -38.19 -9.40 -7.75
N ALA A 672 -37.26 -10.36 -7.72
CA ALA A 672 -36.06 -10.29 -8.56
C ALA A 672 -36.38 -10.32 -10.05
N HIS A 673 -37.45 -11.01 -10.46
CA HIS A 673 -37.95 -10.99 -11.84
C HIS A 673 -38.49 -9.60 -12.24
N GLU A 674 -39.21 -8.91 -11.34
CA GLU A 674 -39.64 -7.51 -11.54
C GLU A 674 -38.44 -6.56 -11.66
N ASP A 675 -37.48 -6.64 -10.73
CA ASP A 675 -36.28 -5.77 -10.72
C ASP A 675 -35.39 -6.01 -11.97
N LEU A 676 -35.29 -7.25 -12.46
CA LEU A 676 -34.61 -7.58 -13.72
C LEU A 676 -35.33 -7.01 -14.95
N HIS A 677 -36.67 -6.98 -14.95
CA HIS A 677 -37.43 -6.36 -16.02
C HIS A 677 -37.23 -4.84 -16.04
N GLU A 678 -37.22 -4.19 -14.86
CA GLU A 678 -36.88 -2.77 -14.74
C GLU A 678 -35.44 -2.49 -15.23
N ALA A 679 -34.49 -3.39 -14.94
CA ALA A 679 -33.09 -3.29 -15.37
C ALA A 679 -32.90 -3.25 -16.91
N GLN A 680 -33.87 -3.72 -17.71
CA GLN A 680 -33.86 -3.56 -19.18
C GLN A 680 -33.85 -2.09 -19.63
N SER A 681 -34.28 -1.17 -18.75
CA SER A 681 -34.27 0.28 -18.97
C SER A 681 -33.13 1.02 -18.25
N GLY A 682 -32.23 0.27 -17.58
CA GLY A 682 -31.09 0.83 -16.85
C GLY A 682 -29.86 1.11 -17.74
N PRO A 683 -28.77 1.64 -17.16
CA PRO A 683 -27.52 1.89 -17.87
C PRO A 683 -26.91 0.59 -18.39
N ILE A 684 -26.53 0.57 -19.66
CA ILE A 684 -25.91 -0.57 -20.32
C ILE A 684 -24.38 -0.39 -20.32
N VAL A 685 -23.65 -1.45 -19.94
CA VAL A 685 -22.19 -1.50 -20.06
C VAL A 685 -21.74 -2.73 -20.81
N PHE A 686 -20.60 -2.65 -21.48
CA PHE A 686 -19.90 -3.85 -21.90
C PHE A 686 -19.25 -4.48 -20.65
N GLY A 687 -19.82 -5.58 -20.20
CA GLY A 687 -19.29 -6.36 -19.09
C GLY A 687 -18.34 -7.45 -19.57
N LEU A 688 -17.31 -7.76 -18.78
CA LEU A 688 -16.45 -8.91 -19.05
C LEU A 688 -17.17 -10.24 -18.76
N GLY A 689 -18.25 -10.21 -17.97
CA GLY A 689 -18.95 -11.40 -17.53
C GLY A 689 -18.33 -11.98 -16.29
N ASP A 690 -17.39 -12.91 -16.46
CA ASP A 690 -16.79 -13.61 -15.33
C ASP A 690 -15.34 -13.17 -15.07
N ALA A 691 -15.22 -12.04 -14.36
CA ALA A 691 -13.95 -11.54 -13.85
C ALA A 691 -13.73 -11.96 -12.38
N SER A 692 -14.32 -13.07 -11.93
CA SER A 692 -14.17 -13.54 -10.55
C SER A 692 -12.90 -14.38 -10.33
N ALA A 693 -12.57 -14.69 -9.08
CA ALA A 693 -11.35 -15.42 -8.72
C ALA A 693 -11.12 -16.77 -9.44
N PRO A 694 -12.13 -17.62 -9.71
CA PRO A 694 -11.96 -18.84 -10.52
C PRO A 694 -11.58 -18.61 -11.99
N HIS A 695 -11.73 -17.38 -12.50
CA HIS A 695 -11.52 -16.99 -13.90
C HIS A 695 -10.42 -15.94 -14.08
N THR A 696 -9.66 -15.69 -13.01
CA THR A 696 -8.58 -14.70 -12.97
C THR A 696 -7.26 -15.41 -12.64
N MET A 697 -6.28 -15.28 -13.53
CA MET A 697 -4.92 -15.77 -13.35
C MET A 697 -3.96 -14.63 -13.04
N VAL A 698 -2.95 -14.88 -12.21
CA VAL A 698 -2.07 -13.87 -11.61
C VAL A 698 -0.61 -14.20 -11.87
N SER A 699 0.18 -13.22 -12.33
CA SER A 699 1.62 -13.39 -12.52
C SER A 699 2.40 -13.36 -11.20
N PRO A 700 3.58 -14.01 -11.14
CA PRO A 700 4.66 -13.62 -10.24
C PRO A 700 4.90 -12.12 -10.28
N LYS A 701 5.41 -11.59 -9.17
CA LYS A 701 5.76 -10.17 -9.04
C LYS A 701 6.76 -9.78 -10.12
N THR A 702 6.39 -8.79 -10.93
CA THR A 702 7.22 -8.30 -12.05
C THR A 702 8.39 -7.45 -11.55
N ALA A 703 9.32 -7.10 -12.43
CA ALA A 703 10.37 -6.12 -12.12
C ALA A 703 9.81 -4.72 -11.81
N GLN A 704 8.58 -4.43 -12.25
CA GLN A 704 7.78 -3.25 -11.91
C GLN A 704 7.11 -3.35 -10.52
N GLY A 705 7.34 -4.40 -9.73
CA GLY A 705 6.65 -4.64 -8.44
C GLY A 705 5.16 -4.98 -8.54
N GLY A 706 4.49 -4.62 -9.64
CA GLY A 706 3.12 -5.02 -9.95
C GLY A 706 3.02 -6.49 -10.40
N ARG A 707 1.79 -6.96 -10.55
CA ARG A 707 1.46 -8.29 -11.09
C ARG A 707 0.55 -8.11 -12.30
N LYS A 708 0.79 -8.87 -13.38
CA LYS A 708 -0.16 -8.94 -14.49
C LYS A 708 -1.34 -9.83 -14.07
N ILE A 709 -2.54 -9.43 -14.44
CA ILE A 709 -3.74 -10.28 -14.34
C ILE A 709 -4.20 -10.67 -15.74
N ILE A 710 -4.75 -11.88 -15.86
CA ILE A 710 -5.29 -12.43 -17.10
C ILE A 710 -6.67 -13.01 -16.78
N PHE A 711 -7.65 -12.71 -17.62
CA PHE A 711 -8.96 -13.37 -17.59
C PHE A 711 -8.95 -14.56 -18.56
N ASP A 712 -9.47 -15.71 -18.13
CA ASP A 712 -9.45 -16.96 -18.91
C ASP A 712 -10.82 -17.34 -19.54
N SER A 713 -11.85 -16.56 -19.22
CA SER A 713 -13.24 -16.80 -19.63
C SER A 713 -13.86 -15.53 -20.20
N TYR A 714 -14.25 -15.60 -21.48
CA TYR A 714 -14.92 -14.54 -22.22
C TYR A 714 -16.33 -14.94 -22.68
N GLU A 715 -16.74 -16.20 -22.47
CA GLU A 715 -18.05 -16.76 -22.87
C GLU A 715 -19.22 -15.86 -22.43
N LEU A 716 -19.12 -15.29 -21.23
CA LEU A 716 -20.13 -14.42 -20.62
C LEU A 716 -19.89 -12.92 -20.85
N SER A 717 -18.94 -12.47 -21.68
CA SER A 717 -18.73 -11.03 -21.93
C SER A 717 -19.80 -10.41 -22.87
N GLY A 718 -19.95 -9.08 -22.89
CA GLY A 718 -20.94 -8.37 -23.73
C GLY A 718 -21.83 -7.37 -23.01
N TYR A 719 -22.72 -6.69 -23.77
CA TYR A 719 -23.53 -5.55 -23.31
C TYR A 719 -24.66 -5.94 -22.35
N ARG A 720 -24.71 -5.42 -21.13
CA ARG A 720 -25.77 -5.74 -20.14
C ARG A 720 -26.03 -4.60 -19.15
N PRO A 721 -27.10 -4.66 -18.33
CA PRO A 721 -27.31 -3.70 -17.25
C PRO A 721 -26.12 -3.69 -16.27
N LEU A 722 -25.65 -2.50 -15.89
CA LEU A 722 -24.48 -2.31 -15.03
C LEU A 722 -24.45 -3.22 -13.80
N MET A 723 -25.53 -3.23 -13.01
CA MET A 723 -25.59 -4.00 -11.77
C MET A 723 -25.76 -5.51 -11.96
N LEU A 724 -25.92 -6.00 -13.20
CA LEU A 724 -25.86 -7.44 -13.47
C LEU A 724 -24.42 -7.93 -13.57
N ASP A 725 -23.52 -7.14 -14.17
CA ASP A 725 -22.10 -7.51 -14.27
C ASP A 725 -21.39 -7.35 -12.91
N VAL A 726 -21.65 -6.22 -12.22
CA VAL A 726 -21.14 -5.95 -10.87
C VAL A 726 -21.55 -7.04 -9.88
N ALA A 727 -22.80 -7.49 -9.89
CA ALA A 727 -23.29 -8.49 -8.92
C ALA A 727 -22.53 -9.82 -8.99
N ARG A 728 -22.10 -10.26 -10.18
CA ARG A 728 -21.38 -11.53 -10.34
C ARG A 728 -20.02 -11.46 -9.66
N THR A 729 -19.18 -10.51 -10.05
CA THR A 729 -17.86 -10.31 -9.44
C THR A 729 -17.95 -9.98 -7.97
N PHE A 730 -18.91 -9.16 -7.55
CA PHE A 730 -19.15 -8.88 -6.14
C PHE A 730 -19.45 -10.17 -5.37
N TYR A 731 -20.39 -11.00 -5.84
CA TYR A 731 -20.78 -12.20 -5.11
C TYR A 731 -19.65 -13.23 -5.01
N PHE A 732 -19.02 -13.58 -6.12
CA PHE A 732 -17.97 -14.61 -6.16
C PHE A 732 -16.69 -14.19 -5.43
N ASP A 733 -16.32 -12.90 -5.47
CA ASP A 733 -15.10 -12.42 -4.82
C ASP A 733 -15.33 -12.05 -3.34
N VAL A 734 -16.50 -11.51 -2.97
CA VAL A 734 -16.79 -11.15 -1.56
C VAL A 734 -17.17 -12.38 -0.73
N PHE A 735 -17.99 -13.29 -1.27
CA PHE A 735 -18.48 -14.47 -0.53
C PHE A 735 -17.73 -15.76 -0.89
N PHE A 736 -16.53 -15.66 -1.46
CA PHE A 736 -15.70 -16.78 -1.95
C PHE A 736 -15.67 -17.99 -1.01
N GLU A 737 -15.50 -17.76 0.30
CA GLU A 737 -15.36 -18.80 1.33
C GLU A 737 -16.63 -19.67 1.44
N THR A 738 -17.80 -19.08 1.22
CA THR A 738 -19.07 -19.83 1.17
C THR A 738 -19.26 -20.52 -0.16
N VAL A 739 -18.83 -19.88 -1.25
CA VAL A 739 -19.02 -20.36 -2.63
C VAL A 739 -18.09 -21.55 -2.95
N HIS A 740 -16.95 -21.66 -2.25
CA HIS A 740 -15.97 -22.74 -2.39
C HIS A 740 -15.91 -23.66 -1.16
N LEU A 741 -16.99 -23.73 -0.38
CA LEU A 741 -17.13 -24.55 0.83
C LEU A 741 -16.62 -25.98 0.68
N SER A 742 -17.00 -26.67 -0.41
CA SER A 742 -16.59 -28.05 -0.69
C SER A 742 -15.09 -28.25 -0.93
N ASN A 743 -14.37 -27.17 -1.23
CA ASN A 743 -12.93 -27.20 -1.50
C ASN A 743 -12.10 -26.92 -0.24
N LEU A 744 -12.72 -26.46 0.84
CA LEU A 744 -12.04 -26.14 2.10
C LEU A 744 -11.89 -27.40 2.97
N THR A 745 -10.65 -27.80 3.27
CA THR A 745 -10.41 -28.97 4.13
C THR A 745 -10.71 -28.72 5.63
N SER A 746 -10.72 -27.46 6.08
CA SER A 746 -10.97 -27.06 7.47
C SER A 746 -12.45 -26.75 7.75
N ARG A 747 -13.20 -27.77 8.21
CA ARG A 747 -14.64 -27.70 8.55
C ARG A 747 -15.05 -26.77 9.72
N GLU A 748 -14.21 -25.83 10.14
CA GLU A 748 -14.55 -24.91 11.24
C GLU A 748 -15.32 -23.66 10.78
N TRP A 749 -15.45 -23.48 9.46
CA TRP A 749 -15.97 -22.28 8.79
C TRP A 749 -16.86 -22.61 7.60
N PRO A 750 -17.83 -21.72 7.27
CA PRO A 750 -18.77 -21.06 8.19
C PRO A 750 -19.51 -22.03 9.11
N ARG A 751 -19.95 -21.55 10.29
CA ARG A 751 -20.87 -22.32 11.15
C ARG A 751 -22.30 -21.98 10.78
N VAL A 752 -22.88 -22.80 9.90
CA VAL A 752 -24.30 -22.77 9.57
C VAL A 752 -24.98 -23.97 10.19
N THR A 753 -26.00 -23.73 11.00
CA THR A 753 -26.87 -24.76 11.57
C THR A 753 -28.30 -24.37 11.27
N TYR A 754 -29.10 -25.29 10.75
CA TYR A 754 -30.50 -25.01 10.42
C TYR A 754 -31.44 -26.12 10.88
N GLU A 755 -32.67 -25.73 11.19
CA GLU A 755 -33.78 -26.62 11.48
C GLU A 755 -34.89 -26.44 10.44
N VAL A 756 -35.40 -27.56 9.95
CA VAL A 756 -36.46 -27.61 8.92
C VAL A 756 -37.76 -28.03 9.60
N THR A 757 -38.75 -27.15 9.60
CA THR A 757 -40.12 -27.50 10.01
C THR A 757 -40.99 -27.71 8.77
N LYS A 758 -42.30 -27.96 8.94
CA LYS A 758 -43.24 -28.07 7.80
C LYS A 758 -43.42 -26.78 6.99
N THR A 759 -43.07 -25.63 7.55
CA THR A 759 -43.36 -24.32 6.92
C THR A 759 -42.22 -23.31 7.08
N THR A 760 -41.15 -23.64 7.80
CA THR A 760 -40.03 -22.73 8.08
C THR A 760 -38.68 -23.41 7.91
N ILE A 761 -37.72 -22.66 7.39
CA ILE A 761 -36.30 -22.98 7.49
C ILE A 761 -35.72 -21.96 8.47
N GLU A 762 -35.32 -22.42 9.65
CA GLU A 762 -34.70 -21.58 10.67
C GLU A 762 -33.20 -21.81 10.66
N VAL A 763 -32.44 -20.80 10.27
CA VAL A 763 -30.98 -20.83 10.12
C VAL A 763 -30.34 -19.96 11.20
N THR A 764 -29.49 -20.59 12.02
CA THR A 764 -28.49 -19.88 12.80
C THR A 764 -27.18 -19.87 12.02
N TYR A 765 -26.68 -18.68 11.76
CA TYR A 765 -25.55 -18.41 10.88
C TYR A 765 -24.52 -17.56 11.61
N ALA A 766 -23.30 -18.09 11.77
CA ALA A 766 -22.18 -17.38 12.37
C ALA A 766 -20.93 -17.51 11.48
N THR A 767 -20.74 -16.52 10.61
CA THR A 767 -19.47 -16.23 9.95
C THR A 767 -18.67 -15.20 10.73
N ASN A 768 -17.36 -15.26 10.55
CA ASN A 768 -16.42 -14.26 11.02
C ASN A 768 -15.44 -13.95 9.88
N TYR A 769 -15.97 -13.60 8.69
CA TYR A 769 -15.18 -13.42 7.46
C TYR A 769 -13.84 -12.73 7.75
N ASP A 770 -12.75 -13.32 7.27
CA ASP A 770 -11.42 -12.86 7.65
C ASP A 770 -11.17 -11.42 7.16
N TRP A 771 -10.07 -10.84 7.63
CA TRP A 771 -9.76 -9.44 7.29
C TRP A 771 -9.54 -9.25 5.78
N LEU A 772 -9.13 -10.28 5.04
CA LEU A 772 -8.93 -10.21 3.61
C LEU A 772 -10.27 -10.19 2.87
N ALA A 773 -11.19 -11.10 3.17
CA ALA A 773 -12.52 -11.11 2.56
C ALA A 773 -13.27 -9.77 2.80
N ARG A 774 -13.14 -9.21 4.01
CA ARG A 774 -13.65 -7.88 4.35
C ARG A 774 -12.94 -6.75 3.59
N ALA A 775 -11.64 -6.84 3.37
CA ALA A 775 -10.89 -5.84 2.59
C ALA A 775 -11.27 -5.89 1.09
N ILE A 776 -11.52 -7.07 0.55
CA ILE A 776 -12.02 -7.27 -0.82
C ILE A 776 -13.42 -6.65 -0.96
N ALA A 777 -14.33 -6.85 0.00
CA ALA A 777 -15.63 -6.17 0.03
C ALA A 777 -15.49 -4.63 0.02
N HIS A 778 -14.56 -4.10 0.82
CA HIS A 778 -14.24 -2.67 0.82
C HIS A 778 -13.67 -2.19 -0.53
N ILE A 779 -12.80 -2.97 -1.19
CA ILE A 779 -12.27 -2.66 -2.53
C ILE A 779 -13.41 -2.57 -3.55
N LYS A 780 -14.31 -3.57 -3.62
CA LYS A 780 -15.45 -3.55 -4.55
C LYS A 780 -16.35 -2.33 -4.30
N MET A 781 -16.64 -2.01 -3.04
CA MET A 781 -17.48 -0.85 -2.70
C MET A 781 -16.79 0.49 -3.04
N ARG A 782 -15.55 0.71 -2.57
CA ARG A 782 -14.86 2.00 -2.66
C ARG A 782 -14.27 2.30 -4.04
N TYR A 783 -13.75 1.30 -4.73
CA TYR A 783 -12.94 1.49 -5.94
C TYR A 783 -13.62 1.00 -7.23
N LEU A 784 -14.73 0.25 -7.14
CA LEU A 784 -15.55 -0.13 -8.31
C LEU A 784 -16.96 0.49 -8.25
N ILE A 785 -17.69 0.33 -7.14
CA ILE A 785 -19.11 0.71 -7.07
C ILE A 785 -19.30 2.21 -6.86
N ASN A 786 -18.79 2.79 -5.77
CA ASN A 786 -18.97 4.21 -5.47
C ASN A 786 -18.53 5.17 -6.60
N PRO A 787 -17.41 4.94 -7.32
CA PRO A 787 -16.97 5.83 -8.41
C PRO A 787 -17.91 5.84 -9.62
N LEU A 788 -18.86 4.91 -9.72
CA LEU A 788 -19.88 4.89 -10.78
C LEU A 788 -21.02 5.89 -10.53
N GLU A 789 -21.20 6.42 -9.32
CA GLU A 789 -22.32 7.32 -9.00
C GLU A 789 -22.39 8.52 -9.96
N GLN A 790 -21.27 9.22 -10.11
CA GLN A 790 -21.15 10.39 -10.99
C GLN A 790 -21.36 10.01 -12.47
N GLU A 791 -20.83 8.87 -12.91
CA GLU A 791 -20.86 8.43 -14.31
C GLU A 791 -22.25 7.94 -14.72
N VAL A 792 -22.95 7.24 -13.82
CA VAL A 792 -24.36 6.85 -13.96
C VAL A 792 -25.26 8.10 -13.99
N GLY A 793 -24.98 9.09 -13.14
CA GLY A 793 -25.66 10.39 -13.15
C GLY A 793 -25.42 11.16 -14.46
N ASN A 794 -24.19 11.20 -14.96
CA ASN A 794 -23.82 11.81 -16.24
C ASN A 794 -24.50 11.12 -17.43
N ALA A 795 -24.67 9.80 -17.38
CA ALA A 795 -25.44 9.02 -18.36
C ALA A 795 -26.97 9.21 -18.24
N GLY A 796 -27.46 9.95 -17.25
CA GLY A 796 -28.88 10.30 -17.08
C GLY A 796 -29.70 9.33 -16.23
N PHE A 797 -29.06 8.44 -15.47
CA PHE A 797 -29.71 7.44 -14.64
C PHE A 797 -29.60 7.76 -13.14
N SER A 798 -30.50 7.20 -12.32
CA SER A 798 -30.43 7.31 -10.85
C SER A 798 -29.58 6.18 -10.28
N PHE A 799 -28.46 6.51 -9.64
CA PHE A 799 -27.56 5.52 -9.03
C PHE A 799 -28.25 4.76 -7.88
N ASP A 800 -28.98 5.47 -7.00
CA ASP A 800 -29.82 4.86 -5.95
C ASP A 800 -30.88 3.90 -6.53
N GLY A 801 -31.36 4.17 -7.75
CA GLY A 801 -32.34 3.32 -8.45
C GLY A 801 -31.79 1.97 -8.91
N LEU A 802 -30.47 1.77 -8.87
CA LEU A 802 -29.82 0.52 -9.30
C LEU A 802 -29.62 -0.49 -8.16
N ILE A 803 -29.84 -0.08 -6.90
CA ILE A 803 -29.56 -0.90 -5.72
C ILE A 803 -30.44 -2.15 -5.67
N THR A 804 -31.71 -2.03 -6.04
CA THR A 804 -32.64 -3.18 -6.17
C THR A 804 -32.13 -4.21 -7.17
N GLN A 805 -31.59 -3.75 -8.30
CA GLN A 805 -31.01 -4.62 -9.33
C GLN A 805 -29.80 -5.37 -8.77
N LEU A 806 -28.88 -4.67 -8.08
CA LEU A 806 -27.72 -5.31 -7.43
C LEU A 806 -28.15 -6.37 -6.39
N SER A 807 -29.06 -6.02 -5.48
CA SER A 807 -29.61 -6.92 -4.47
C SER A 807 -30.29 -8.16 -5.05
N SER A 808 -31.10 -7.98 -6.09
CA SER A 808 -31.81 -9.06 -6.75
C SER A 808 -30.85 -9.95 -7.55
N ASN A 809 -29.87 -9.38 -8.26
CA ASN A 809 -28.85 -10.17 -8.94
C ASN A 809 -27.98 -11.00 -7.97
N ILE A 810 -27.63 -10.45 -6.81
CA ILE A 810 -26.90 -11.18 -5.75
C ILE A 810 -27.71 -12.39 -5.24
N LEU A 811 -29.04 -12.31 -5.15
CA LEU A 811 -29.89 -13.44 -4.79
C LEU A 811 -29.92 -14.54 -5.87
N LEU A 812 -29.95 -14.16 -7.15
CA LEU A 812 -30.14 -15.10 -8.25
C LEU A 812 -28.95 -16.04 -8.48
N LEU A 813 -27.74 -15.62 -8.08
CA LEU A 813 -26.52 -16.42 -8.22
C LEU A 813 -26.60 -17.74 -7.42
N PRO A 814 -26.73 -17.74 -6.08
CA PRO A 814 -26.91 -18.97 -5.30
C PRO A 814 -28.22 -19.69 -5.60
N ALA A 815 -29.28 -18.98 -6.02
CA ALA A 815 -30.60 -19.57 -6.19
C ALA A 815 -30.80 -20.34 -7.52
N LEU A 816 -30.16 -19.93 -8.63
CA LEU A 816 -30.46 -20.46 -9.98
C LEU A 816 -29.21 -20.78 -10.85
N TYR A 817 -28.00 -20.61 -10.30
CA TYR A 817 -26.74 -20.78 -11.04
C TYR A 817 -25.69 -21.68 -10.37
N GLN A 818 -25.88 -22.08 -9.12
CA GLN A 818 -24.96 -22.97 -8.41
C GLN A 818 -25.63 -24.33 -8.18
N ASP A 819 -25.01 -25.42 -8.64
CA ASP A 819 -25.50 -26.78 -8.41
C ASP A 819 -24.93 -27.32 -7.09
N PHE A 820 -25.80 -27.39 -6.08
CA PHE A 820 -25.47 -27.94 -4.77
C PHE A 820 -25.98 -29.37 -4.59
N SER A 821 -26.17 -30.13 -5.67
CA SER A 821 -26.63 -31.52 -5.63
C SER A 821 -25.84 -32.36 -4.62
N GLY A 822 -26.55 -32.93 -3.65
CA GLY A 822 -25.96 -33.73 -2.56
C GLY A 822 -25.25 -32.93 -1.45
N ARG A 823 -25.27 -31.59 -1.50
CA ARG A 823 -24.62 -30.67 -0.56
C ARG A 823 -25.61 -29.61 0.00
N PRO A 824 -26.65 -30.01 0.75
CA PRO A 824 -27.66 -29.07 1.24
C PRO A 824 -27.10 -28.04 2.23
N GLU A 825 -26.04 -28.36 2.98
CA GLU A 825 -25.39 -27.41 3.89
C GLU A 825 -24.75 -26.23 3.11
N ASP A 826 -24.02 -26.52 2.02
CA ASP A 826 -23.45 -25.52 1.11
C ASP A 826 -24.56 -24.68 0.46
N MET A 827 -25.65 -25.32 0.02
CA MET A 827 -26.82 -24.66 -0.55
C MET A 827 -27.45 -23.65 0.42
N ILE A 828 -27.79 -24.09 1.64
CA ILE A 828 -28.40 -23.23 2.66
C ILE A 828 -27.44 -22.07 2.98
N THR A 829 -26.14 -22.33 3.07
CA THR A 829 -25.13 -21.33 3.38
C THR A 829 -25.03 -20.23 2.30
N CYS A 830 -24.98 -20.63 1.03
CA CYS A 830 -24.93 -19.67 -0.08
C CYS A 830 -26.25 -18.91 -0.25
N LEU A 831 -27.40 -19.59 -0.04
CA LEU A 831 -28.71 -18.94 -0.03
C LEU A 831 -28.84 -17.89 1.07
N VAL A 832 -28.26 -18.08 2.27
CA VAL A 832 -28.28 -17.07 3.33
C VAL A 832 -27.70 -15.72 2.86
N ASN A 833 -26.57 -15.74 2.13
CA ASN A 833 -25.98 -14.52 1.58
C ASN A 833 -26.95 -13.81 0.63
N GLY A 834 -27.50 -14.56 -0.34
CA GLY A 834 -28.48 -14.03 -1.30
C GLY A 834 -29.74 -13.48 -0.63
N ILE A 835 -30.29 -14.20 0.34
CA ILE A 835 -31.54 -13.86 1.05
C ILE A 835 -31.35 -12.60 1.91
N VAL A 836 -30.24 -12.47 2.64
CA VAL A 836 -29.96 -11.26 3.44
C VAL A 836 -29.78 -10.04 2.55
N MET A 837 -29.02 -10.16 1.46
CA MET A 837 -28.76 -9.06 0.52
C MET A 837 -29.96 -8.68 -0.35
N SER A 838 -30.90 -9.61 -0.59
CA SER A 838 -32.13 -9.36 -1.37
C SER A 838 -33.01 -8.23 -0.82
N ARG A 839 -32.84 -7.88 0.47
CA ARG A 839 -33.61 -6.86 1.17
C ARG A 839 -33.11 -5.43 0.98
N CYS A 840 -31.90 -5.22 0.49
CA CYS A 840 -31.30 -3.89 0.51
C CYS A 840 -32.02 -2.96 -0.49
N ARG A 841 -32.37 -1.75 -0.05
CA ARG A 841 -33.05 -0.74 -0.89
C ARG A 841 -32.33 0.62 -0.88
N SER A 842 -31.21 0.70 -0.17
CA SER A 842 -30.30 1.83 -0.09
C SER A 842 -28.87 1.32 0.12
N TRP A 843 -27.85 2.15 -0.17
CA TRP A 843 -26.45 1.78 0.05
C TRP A 843 -26.18 1.46 1.52
N LYS A 844 -26.85 2.17 2.43
CA LYS A 844 -26.85 1.87 3.87
C LYS A 844 -27.31 0.43 4.15
N ASP A 845 -28.34 -0.05 3.46
CA ASP A 845 -28.82 -1.42 3.66
C ASP A 845 -27.84 -2.46 3.11
N ILE A 846 -27.09 -2.16 2.04
CA ILE A 846 -26.01 -3.03 1.52
C ILE A 846 -24.94 -3.22 2.60
N TYR A 847 -24.44 -2.13 3.20
CA TYR A 847 -23.47 -2.20 4.30
C TYR A 847 -24.02 -2.94 5.54
N LEU A 848 -25.29 -2.70 5.92
CA LEU A 848 -25.93 -3.41 7.02
C LEU A 848 -26.17 -4.90 6.70
N GLY A 849 -26.42 -5.26 5.44
CA GLY A 849 -26.54 -6.63 4.97
C GLY A 849 -25.22 -7.38 5.09
N LEU A 850 -24.13 -6.78 4.62
CA LEU A 850 -22.77 -7.29 4.79
C LEU A 850 -22.41 -7.46 6.28
N GLN A 851 -22.74 -6.47 7.12
CA GLN A 851 -22.53 -6.56 8.57
C GLN A 851 -23.32 -7.71 9.22
N LYS A 852 -24.59 -7.91 8.83
CA LYS A 852 -25.40 -9.07 9.27
C LYS A 852 -24.81 -10.41 8.82
N LEU A 853 -24.11 -10.43 7.68
CA LEU A 853 -23.39 -11.58 7.16
C LEU A 853 -21.97 -11.73 7.75
N GLY A 854 -21.64 -11.02 8.83
CA GLY A 854 -20.34 -11.16 9.52
C GLY A 854 -19.18 -10.43 8.85
N PHE A 855 -19.43 -9.65 7.79
CA PHE A 855 -18.47 -8.66 7.31
C PHE A 855 -18.56 -7.43 8.21
N ASP A 856 -17.85 -7.47 9.34
CA ASP A 856 -17.58 -6.26 10.11
C ASP A 856 -16.54 -5.41 9.36
N ILE A 857 -17.00 -4.73 8.31
CA ILE A 857 -16.23 -3.76 7.50
C ILE A 857 -15.78 -2.58 8.40
N LEU A 858 -16.37 -2.44 9.59
CA LEU A 858 -16.08 -1.39 10.56
C LEU A 858 -14.78 -1.61 11.37
N SER A 859 -14.06 -2.71 11.15
CA SER A 859 -12.89 -3.12 11.94
C SER A 859 -11.67 -3.59 11.13
N ILE A 860 -11.52 -3.11 9.89
CA ILE A 860 -10.25 -3.12 9.15
C ILE A 860 -9.53 -1.80 9.38
#